data_AF-A0A836HDB1-F1
#
_entry.id   AF-A0A836HDB1-F1
#
_cell.length_a   1.000
_cell.length_b   1.000
_cell.length_c   1.000
_cell.angle_alpha   90.00
_cell.angle_beta   90.00
_cell.angle_gamma   90.00
#
_symmetry.space_group_name_H-M   'P 1'
#
loop_
_entity.id
_entity.type
_entity.pdbx_description
1 polymer ?
#
loop_
_entity_poly.entity_id
_entity_poly.type
_entity_poly.pdbx_seq_one_letter_code
_entity_poly.pdbx_strand_id
1 'polypeptide(L)'
;MRQYEEGEHSPEEPHLLPGLQIERRTFTPAELLARFGDTDIIYSFVNGSEANHAYRKVMSTQCSQKLRQLENESFWDGGRLPPALQRMVASNMPTCLPAYFKSVYADIPSTRDLVTTLMGHARPGIGDRETDELRYSLRSVEQHVRWHRGRVVMVSPGHHPTWVDGAKNFLAGVCGDARVQALRTSGTHLRVTTVHQDALMPYGMRLTVNSHAIEQHLWRVRNVTPVHVYMNDDYFVNRDVAITDLFNEYGGTIVRTEKGILRKGVLGPADGGTWGEGVRNTHLFNIVELDLQHEDYLPAELEREWNTDRRQRGVSDISATVPPIPLNKIVDIAYAYVPATLPVSAKPRRHRRYATHAPFVYCTNMLRFLETRYEREFAHNSLHHRSRKARDLFIPFVYNAFIMARPWQASPKFLPYLLELHRSRRETRVDAVPPTKIVLDNFDGCGPASLRGGFKASECIYGKFLDNATANEAVMQRVRETNPLYFNINAGFSTAEASEQLRTFLRSKFPAPVYLEVSSAPRPDEGVADDVEAVEGQRGDADAAAGVEDRALWRLFGELMALPVVGVVSDEEGVCPLVRSLALAFAGHHRGVVRVGVEQHGGATLREARAALRHRVVSAMPAPACVYSERVSVGAAARGEDAADIARRAIGGAGAGVVLPSTCGGGAGLRVRGFVVDARTPGAPVRSAAALRDALAVPAQTLSLEDFRAVAVGPSAGDVVLVVSRADADAKAVHWVNGASESDLLVTYPLPVEAYENMSAEVRWSRP
;
A
#
# COMPACT_ATOMS: atom_id res chain seq x y z
N MET A 1 10.49 -7.00 -39.28
CA MET A 1 10.33 -8.32 -38.62
C MET A 1 10.74 -8.27 -37.16
N ARG A 2 11.98 -7.87 -36.79
CA ARG A 2 12.41 -7.70 -35.37
C ARG A 2 11.50 -6.78 -34.53
N GLN A 3 10.96 -5.70 -35.12
CA GLN A 3 10.04 -4.79 -34.42
C GLN A 3 8.69 -5.44 -34.01
N TYR A 4 8.25 -6.50 -34.70
CA TYR A 4 7.01 -7.22 -34.42
C TYR A 4 7.20 -8.42 -33.47
N GLU A 5 8.43 -8.86 -33.24
CA GLU A 5 8.73 -10.06 -32.44
C GLU A 5 9.65 -9.78 -31.24
N GLU A 6 10.60 -8.85 -31.39
CA GLU A 6 11.67 -8.56 -30.42
C GLU A 6 11.59 -7.14 -29.82
N GLY A 7 10.67 -6.28 -30.30
CA GLY A 7 10.18 -5.11 -29.56
C GLY A 7 11.19 -4.03 -29.16
N GLU A 8 12.42 -4.06 -29.69
CA GLU A 8 13.42 -3.05 -29.39
C GLU A 8 12.98 -1.71 -30.00
N HIS A 9 12.51 -0.80 -29.16
CA HIS A 9 12.15 0.54 -29.54
C HIS A 9 13.21 1.49 -29.03
N SER A 10 13.92 2.15 -29.95
CA SER A 10 14.72 3.32 -29.60
C SER A 10 13.78 4.37 -28.97
N PRO A 11 14.14 4.93 -27.79
CA PRO A 11 13.43 6.05 -27.22
C PRO A 11 13.24 7.17 -28.23
N GLU A 12 12.18 7.97 -28.08
CA GLU A 12 12.09 9.24 -28.82
C GLU A 12 13.23 10.13 -28.40
N GLU A 13 14.12 10.42 -29.34
CA GLU A 13 15.18 11.37 -29.11
C GLU A 13 14.57 12.77 -29.03
N PRO A 14 14.91 13.58 -28.02
CA PRO A 14 14.35 14.90 -27.82
C PRO A 14 14.96 15.94 -28.76
N HIS A 15 15.37 15.57 -29.98
CA HIS A 15 15.96 16.48 -30.96
C HIS A 15 15.04 17.65 -31.35
N LEU A 16 13.75 17.59 -31.00
CA LEU A 16 12.78 18.69 -31.10
C LEU A 16 12.76 19.64 -29.89
N LEU A 17 13.43 19.28 -28.78
CA LEU A 17 13.49 20.02 -27.53
C LEU A 17 14.87 20.71 -27.40
N PRO A 18 14.94 22.03 -27.54
CA PRO A 18 16.21 22.75 -27.60
C PRO A 18 16.97 22.73 -26.27
N GLY A 19 18.26 22.37 -26.30
CA GLY A 19 19.12 22.37 -25.12
C GLY A 19 18.98 21.14 -24.21
N LEU A 20 18.04 20.22 -24.48
CA LEU A 20 17.90 18.98 -23.72
C LEU A 20 18.91 17.93 -24.22
N GLN A 21 19.77 17.44 -23.33
CA GLN A 21 20.78 16.43 -23.62
C GLN A 21 20.50 15.15 -22.82
N ILE A 22 20.51 14.01 -23.52
CA ILE A 22 20.24 12.70 -22.92
C ILE A 22 21.51 11.87 -22.92
N GLU A 23 21.86 11.32 -21.76
CA GLU A 23 22.98 10.40 -21.61
C GLU A 23 22.50 9.03 -21.13
N ARG A 24 23.22 8.01 -21.62
CA ARG A 24 22.97 6.60 -21.34
C ARG A 24 24.32 5.93 -21.14
N ARG A 25 24.35 4.93 -20.27
CA ARG A 25 25.49 4.01 -20.15
C ARG A 25 24.99 2.58 -20.07
N THR A 26 25.85 1.65 -20.42
CA THR A 26 25.60 0.23 -20.20
C THR A 26 26.18 -0.22 -18.86
N PHE A 27 25.63 -1.31 -18.35
CA PHE A 27 25.97 -1.94 -17.09
C PHE A 27 26.19 -3.43 -17.33
N THR A 28 27.19 -3.98 -16.66
CA THR A 28 27.38 -5.42 -16.54
C THR A 28 26.31 -6.02 -15.60
N PRO A 29 26.04 -7.33 -15.68
CA PRO A 29 25.14 -8.00 -14.74
C PRO A 29 25.53 -7.81 -13.26
N ALA A 30 26.83 -7.77 -12.96
CA ALA A 30 27.34 -7.54 -11.61
C ALA A 30 27.03 -6.12 -11.11
N GLU A 31 27.18 -5.11 -11.98
CA GLU A 31 26.81 -3.72 -11.65
C GLU A 31 25.30 -3.56 -11.48
N LEU A 32 24.49 -4.22 -12.32
CA LEU A 32 23.03 -4.26 -12.15
C LEU A 32 22.66 -4.87 -10.80
N LEU A 33 23.27 -5.99 -10.42
CA LEU A 33 23.01 -6.64 -9.14
C LEU A 33 23.44 -5.75 -7.96
N ALA A 34 24.62 -5.12 -8.03
CA ALA A 34 25.07 -4.21 -6.99
C ALA A 34 24.16 -2.99 -6.82
N ARG A 35 23.51 -2.56 -7.90
CA ARG A 35 22.68 -1.35 -7.93
C ARG A 35 21.21 -1.60 -7.61
N PHE A 36 20.68 -2.76 -8.01
CA PHE A 36 19.24 -3.07 -7.95
C PHE A 36 18.93 -4.37 -7.18
N GLY A 37 19.94 -5.01 -6.58
CA GLY A 37 19.78 -6.21 -5.74
C GLY A 37 18.83 -6.00 -4.55
N ASP A 38 18.77 -4.75 -4.07
CA ASP A 38 17.95 -4.35 -2.92
C ASP A 38 16.61 -3.72 -3.33
N THR A 39 16.19 -3.86 -4.60
CA THR A 39 14.93 -3.31 -5.10
C THR A 39 13.74 -3.77 -4.26
N ASP A 40 12.81 -2.89 -3.93
CA ASP A 40 11.61 -3.30 -3.20
C ASP A 40 10.72 -4.20 -4.07
N ILE A 41 10.17 -5.26 -3.46
CA ILE A 41 9.08 -6.05 -4.01
C ILE A 41 7.80 -5.61 -3.28
N ILE A 42 6.88 -5.00 -4.02
CA ILE A 42 5.62 -4.47 -3.51
C ILE A 42 4.49 -5.36 -4.03
N TYR A 43 3.77 -5.98 -3.10
CA TYR A 43 2.55 -6.71 -3.37
C TYR A 43 1.34 -5.81 -3.18
N SER A 44 0.33 -5.92 -4.04
CA SER A 44 -1.05 -5.62 -3.62
C SER A 44 -1.69 -6.90 -3.12
N PHE A 45 -2.03 -6.94 -1.83
CA PHE A 45 -2.73 -8.05 -1.22
C PHE A 45 -4.19 -7.65 -1.00
N VAL A 46 -5.03 -8.11 -1.92
CA VAL A 46 -6.45 -7.73 -1.95
C VAL A 46 -7.38 -8.86 -1.53
N ASN A 47 -6.91 -10.11 -1.57
CA ASN A 47 -7.68 -11.26 -1.11
C ASN A 47 -7.58 -11.37 0.41
N GLY A 48 -8.67 -11.12 1.13
CA GLY A 48 -8.69 -11.26 2.58
C GLY A 48 -10.00 -11.87 3.06
N SER A 49 -9.92 -12.85 3.96
CA SER A 49 -11.10 -13.44 4.59
C SER A 49 -11.51 -12.73 5.88
N GLU A 50 -10.79 -11.69 6.31
CA GLU A 50 -11.11 -10.98 7.54
C GLU A 50 -12.29 -10.03 7.40
N ALA A 51 -13.00 -9.83 8.51
CA ALA A 51 -14.30 -9.19 8.52
C ALA A 51 -14.24 -7.71 8.12
N ASN A 52 -13.16 -6.97 8.46
CA ASN A 52 -13.04 -5.56 8.05
C ASN A 52 -12.95 -5.45 6.54
N HIS A 53 -12.08 -6.24 5.92
CA HIS A 53 -11.91 -6.28 4.48
C HIS A 53 -13.23 -6.61 3.77
N ALA A 54 -13.91 -7.68 4.19
CA ALA A 54 -15.20 -8.08 3.62
C ALA A 54 -16.23 -6.95 3.77
N TYR A 55 -16.32 -6.33 4.94
CA TYR A 55 -17.23 -5.22 5.20
C TYR A 55 -16.95 -4.03 4.28
N ARG A 56 -15.69 -3.58 4.19
CA ARG A 56 -15.29 -2.45 3.33
C ARG A 56 -15.63 -2.72 1.87
N LYS A 57 -15.35 -3.93 1.38
CA LYS A 57 -15.63 -4.32 0.00
C LYS A 57 -17.13 -4.30 -0.29
N VAL A 58 -17.94 -4.88 0.61
CA VAL A 58 -19.39 -4.86 0.52
C VAL A 58 -19.92 -3.43 0.54
N MET A 59 -19.45 -2.58 1.46
CA MET A 59 -19.84 -1.17 1.54
C MET A 59 -19.49 -0.40 0.26
N SER A 60 -18.26 -0.59 -0.25
CA SER A 60 -17.83 -0.01 -1.53
C SER A 60 -18.70 -0.51 -2.71
N THR A 61 -19.15 -1.75 -2.67
CA THR A 61 -19.95 -2.32 -3.76
C THR A 61 -21.42 -1.88 -3.70
N GLN A 62 -22.04 -1.98 -2.53
CA GLN A 62 -23.50 -1.78 -2.36
C GLN A 62 -23.87 -0.34 -2.02
N CYS A 63 -23.04 0.38 -1.28
CA CYS A 63 -23.35 1.72 -0.76
C CYS A 63 -22.66 2.85 -1.52
N SER A 64 -21.62 2.59 -2.32
CA SER A 64 -20.75 3.67 -2.82
C SER A 64 -21.44 4.75 -3.63
N GLN A 65 -22.49 4.44 -4.40
CA GLN A 65 -23.26 5.48 -5.11
C GLN A 65 -23.92 6.45 -4.13
N LYS A 66 -24.57 5.92 -3.09
CA LYS A 66 -25.23 6.73 -2.07
C LYS A 66 -24.23 7.52 -1.24
N LEU A 67 -23.12 6.89 -0.86
CA LEU A 67 -22.04 7.55 -0.11
C LEU A 67 -21.47 8.71 -0.92
N ARG A 68 -21.07 8.48 -2.17
CA ARG A 68 -20.55 9.55 -3.05
C ARG A 68 -21.54 10.69 -3.24
N GLN A 69 -22.82 10.40 -3.36
CA GLN A 69 -23.84 11.46 -3.46
C GLN A 69 -23.81 12.37 -2.22
N LEU A 70 -23.80 11.78 -1.01
CA LEU A 70 -23.79 12.54 0.25
C LEU A 70 -22.49 13.32 0.45
N GLU A 71 -21.35 12.72 0.11
CA GLU A 71 -20.03 13.37 0.16
C GLU A 71 -19.98 14.55 -0.81
N ASN A 72 -20.51 14.39 -2.04
CA ASN A 72 -20.61 15.47 -3.02
C ASN A 72 -21.52 16.61 -2.55
N GLU A 73 -22.70 16.30 -2.01
CA GLU A 73 -23.62 17.30 -1.45
C GLU A 73 -22.93 18.09 -0.33
N SER A 74 -22.20 17.39 0.56
CA SER A 74 -21.42 18.03 1.64
C SER A 74 -20.32 18.93 1.09
N PHE A 75 -19.60 18.48 0.06
CA PHE A 75 -18.50 19.24 -0.54
C PHE A 75 -18.98 20.55 -1.17
N TRP A 76 -20.07 20.48 -1.95
CA TRP A 76 -20.62 21.63 -2.66
C TRP A 76 -21.39 22.60 -1.75
N ASP A 77 -22.00 22.13 -0.65
CA ASP A 77 -22.63 23.01 0.36
C ASP A 77 -21.62 23.60 1.37
N GLY A 78 -20.32 23.59 1.04
CA GLY A 78 -19.28 24.20 1.86
C GLY A 78 -19.08 23.50 3.20
N GLY A 79 -19.18 22.17 3.23
CA GLY A 79 -18.97 21.35 4.43
C GLY A 79 -20.19 21.19 5.33
N ARG A 80 -21.35 21.73 4.96
CA ARG A 80 -22.60 21.45 5.67
C ARG A 80 -23.05 20.01 5.40
N LEU A 81 -23.39 19.32 6.48
CA LEU A 81 -23.95 17.96 6.39
C LEU A 81 -25.33 18.00 5.71
N PRO A 82 -25.58 17.18 4.68
CA PRO A 82 -26.91 17.01 4.10
C PRO A 82 -27.92 16.49 5.13
N PRO A 83 -29.24 16.70 4.91
CA PRO A 83 -30.28 16.26 5.85
C PRO A 83 -30.21 14.77 6.22
N ALA A 84 -29.74 13.91 5.31
CA ALA A 84 -29.57 12.49 5.59
C ALA A 84 -28.45 12.22 6.61
N LEU A 85 -27.32 12.92 6.52
CA LEU A 85 -26.23 12.80 7.51
C LEU A 85 -26.63 13.46 8.83
N GLN A 86 -27.34 14.59 8.81
CA GLN A 86 -27.88 15.20 10.02
C GLN A 86 -28.83 14.25 10.77
N ARG A 87 -29.69 13.52 10.05
CA ARG A 87 -30.55 12.48 10.65
C ARG A 87 -29.75 11.33 11.24
N MET A 88 -28.72 10.84 10.54
CA MET A 88 -27.82 9.81 11.09
C MET A 88 -27.24 10.24 12.44
N VAL A 89 -26.77 11.49 12.54
CA VAL A 89 -26.23 12.06 13.78
C VAL A 89 -27.29 12.16 14.87
N ALA A 90 -28.51 12.58 14.52
CA ALA A 90 -29.59 12.80 15.48
C ALA A 90 -30.25 11.51 16.00
N SER A 91 -30.43 10.51 15.14
CA SER A 91 -31.19 9.29 15.46
C SER A 91 -30.35 8.01 15.49
N ASN A 92 -29.03 8.10 15.33
CA ASN A 92 -28.12 6.94 15.27
C ASN A 92 -28.52 5.90 14.19
N MET A 93 -29.05 6.38 13.05
CA MET A 93 -29.51 5.55 11.93
C MET A 93 -28.58 5.69 10.73
N PRO A 94 -27.87 4.63 10.32
CA PRO A 94 -26.95 4.66 9.18
C PRO A 94 -27.62 5.11 7.88
N THR A 95 -26.89 5.90 7.09
CA THR A 95 -27.35 6.34 5.76
C THR A 95 -27.39 5.21 4.73
N CYS A 96 -26.58 4.17 4.92
CA CYS A 96 -26.59 2.96 4.13
C CYS A 96 -26.01 1.80 4.95
N LEU A 97 -26.58 0.61 4.79
CA LEU A 97 -26.02 -0.63 5.31
C LEU A 97 -26.03 -1.70 4.22
N PRO A 98 -25.18 -2.73 4.32
CA PRO A 98 -25.29 -3.90 3.47
C PRO A 98 -26.67 -4.54 3.54
N ALA A 99 -27.10 -5.20 2.45
CA ALA A 99 -28.42 -5.83 2.38
C ALA A 99 -28.67 -6.83 3.52
N TYR A 100 -27.66 -7.62 3.89
CA TYR A 100 -27.75 -8.59 5.00
C TYR A 100 -27.83 -7.95 6.38
N PHE A 101 -27.48 -6.66 6.51
CA PHE A 101 -27.66 -5.89 7.74
C PHE A 101 -29.05 -5.28 7.85
N LYS A 102 -29.59 -4.79 6.74
CA LYS A 102 -30.86 -4.05 6.74
C LYS A 102 -32.02 -4.85 7.32
N SER A 103 -32.06 -6.16 7.11
CA SER A 103 -33.14 -7.03 7.58
C SER A 103 -33.09 -7.34 9.07
N VAL A 104 -31.93 -7.21 9.70
CA VAL A 104 -31.71 -7.58 11.12
C VAL A 104 -31.26 -6.40 11.97
N TYR A 105 -31.18 -5.19 11.41
CA TYR A 105 -30.62 -4.03 12.10
C TYR A 105 -31.34 -3.70 13.41
N ALA A 106 -32.66 -3.88 13.47
CA ALA A 106 -33.44 -3.69 14.68
C ALA A 106 -33.07 -4.68 15.80
N ASP A 107 -32.45 -5.80 15.44
CA ASP A 107 -32.07 -6.92 16.32
C ASP A 107 -30.56 -6.92 16.63
N ILE A 108 -29.85 -5.80 16.41
CA ILE A 108 -28.43 -5.64 16.75
C ILE A 108 -28.31 -4.71 17.97
N PRO A 109 -28.58 -5.21 19.20
CA PRO A 109 -28.54 -4.38 20.39
C PRO A 109 -27.11 -4.10 20.87
N SER A 110 -26.12 -4.90 20.46
CA SER A 110 -24.74 -4.79 20.94
C SER A 110 -23.68 -4.83 19.84
N THR A 111 -22.49 -4.35 20.19
CA THR A 111 -21.28 -4.40 19.36
C THR A 111 -20.91 -5.84 19.00
N ARG A 112 -21.11 -6.79 19.92
CA ARG A 112 -20.92 -8.23 19.68
C ARG A 112 -21.83 -8.74 18.58
N ASP A 113 -23.11 -8.36 18.61
CA ASP A 113 -24.09 -8.81 17.61
C ASP A 113 -23.77 -8.23 16.23
N LEU A 114 -23.27 -6.99 16.18
CA LEU A 114 -22.82 -6.36 14.94
C LEU A 114 -21.65 -7.15 14.33
N VAL A 115 -20.59 -7.37 15.11
CA VAL A 115 -19.39 -8.09 14.66
C VAL A 115 -19.74 -9.54 14.29
N THR A 116 -20.55 -10.22 15.10
CA THR A 116 -20.97 -11.61 14.83
C THR A 116 -21.80 -11.70 13.55
N THR A 117 -22.74 -10.78 13.34
CA THR A 117 -23.54 -10.72 12.11
C THR A 117 -22.66 -10.45 10.89
N LEU A 118 -21.68 -9.54 11.01
CA LEU A 118 -20.69 -9.25 9.97
C LEU A 118 -19.91 -10.50 9.60
N MET A 119 -19.34 -11.18 10.60
CA MET A 119 -18.53 -12.38 10.42
C MET A 119 -19.34 -13.53 9.83
N GLY A 120 -20.57 -13.75 10.29
CA GLY A 120 -21.45 -14.80 9.75
C GLY A 120 -21.84 -14.58 8.28
N HIS A 121 -21.80 -13.33 7.80
CA HIS A 121 -22.08 -12.97 6.42
C HIS A 121 -20.83 -12.65 5.59
N ALA A 122 -19.64 -12.65 6.21
CA ALA A 122 -18.37 -12.52 5.53
C ALA A 122 -18.13 -13.81 4.72
N ARG A 123 -18.75 -13.88 3.55
CA ARG A 123 -18.45 -14.89 2.53
C ARG A 123 -17.37 -14.29 1.64
N PRO A 124 -16.12 -14.78 1.68
CA PRO A 124 -15.15 -14.40 0.68
C PRO A 124 -15.75 -14.74 -0.68
N GLY A 125 -15.92 -13.75 -1.57
CA GLY A 125 -16.31 -14.04 -2.94
C GLY A 125 -15.26 -14.91 -3.64
N ILE A 126 -15.56 -15.32 -4.87
CA ILE A 126 -14.64 -16.07 -5.77
C ILE A 126 -13.24 -15.42 -5.86
N GLY A 127 -13.15 -14.10 -5.66
CA GLY A 127 -11.89 -13.35 -5.64
C GLY A 127 -11.64 -12.59 -4.32
N ASP A 128 -12.02 -13.16 -3.17
CA ASP A 128 -11.62 -12.68 -1.82
C ASP A 128 -11.06 -13.80 -0.93
N ARG A 129 -11.14 -15.04 -1.40
CA ARG A 129 -10.68 -16.20 -0.64
C ARG A 129 -9.15 -16.24 -0.65
N GLU A 130 -8.55 -16.27 0.54
CA GLU A 130 -7.15 -16.65 0.69
C GLU A 130 -7.03 -18.16 0.40
N THR A 131 -6.50 -18.53 -0.77
CA THR A 131 -6.22 -19.92 -1.17
C THR A 131 -4.71 -20.19 -1.12
N ASP A 132 -4.00 -19.47 -0.24
CA ASP A 132 -2.55 -19.46 -0.07
C ASP A 132 -1.76 -18.95 -1.30
N GLU A 133 -2.39 -18.29 -2.28
CA GLU A 133 -1.69 -17.80 -3.48
C GLU A 133 -0.53 -16.87 -3.11
N LEU A 134 -0.76 -15.91 -2.22
CA LEU A 134 0.29 -14.99 -1.74
C LEU A 134 1.43 -15.74 -1.04
N ARG A 135 1.11 -16.75 -0.22
CA ARG A 135 2.09 -17.59 0.48
C ARG A 135 2.99 -18.29 -0.53
N TYR A 136 2.40 -18.96 -1.51
CA TYR A 136 3.17 -19.67 -2.55
C TYR A 136 3.85 -18.71 -3.53
N SER A 137 3.31 -17.51 -3.76
CA SER A 137 3.98 -16.44 -4.50
C SER A 137 5.28 -16.06 -3.80
N LEU A 138 5.26 -15.81 -2.49
CA LEU A 138 6.47 -15.47 -1.74
C LEU A 138 7.47 -16.63 -1.69
N ARG A 139 7.02 -17.88 -1.50
CA ARG A 139 7.87 -19.07 -1.64
C ARG A 139 8.56 -19.11 -3.00
N SER A 140 7.82 -18.82 -4.07
CA SER A 140 8.36 -18.81 -5.43
C SER A 140 9.46 -17.75 -5.59
N VAL A 141 9.31 -16.58 -4.95
CA VAL A 141 10.33 -15.53 -4.93
C VAL A 141 11.59 -15.99 -4.20
N GLU A 142 11.49 -16.52 -2.98
CA GLU A 142 12.67 -16.98 -2.24
C GLU A 142 13.36 -18.17 -2.92
N GLN A 143 12.58 -19.06 -3.54
CA GLN A 143 13.12 -20.22 -4.25
C GLN A 143 13.90 -19.82 -5.50
N HIS A 144 13.47 -18.79 -6.23
CA HIS A 144 13.95 -18.51 -7.58
C HIS A 144 14.61 -17.13 -7.77
N VAL A 145 14.55 -16.24 -6.78
CA VAL A 145 15.16 -14.90 -6.81
C VAL A 145 16.18 -14.76 -5.67
N ARG A 146 17.03 -15.77 -5.50
CA ARG A 146 17.97 -15.91 -4.37
C ARG A 146 19.02 -14.80 -4.22
N TRP A 147 19.17 -13.93 -5.23
CA TRP A 147 20.07 -12.80 -5.18
C TRP A 147 19.46 -11.56 -4.53
N HIS A 148 18.14 -11.49 -4.42
CA HIS A 148 17.41 -10.32 -3.93
C HIS A 148 17.63 -10.12 -2.43
N ARG A 149 17.73 -8.86 -1.98
CA ARG A 149 17.99 -8.49 -0.58
C ARG A 149 17.12 -7.34 -0.10
N GLY A 150 16.22 -6.87 -0.98
CA GLY A 150 15.34 -5.74 -0.72
C GLY A 150 14.19 -6.09 0.19
N ARG A 151 13.30 -5.13 0.44
CA ARG A 151 12.12 -5.35 1.28
C ARG A 151 11.01 -6.03 0.49
N VAL A 152 10.21 -6.82 1.21
CA VAL A 152 8.89 -7.26 0.75
C VAL A 152 7.83 -6.45 1.49
N VAL A 153 7.07 -5.66 0.75
CA VAL A 153 6.00 -4.81 1.26
C VAL A 153 4.68 -5.28 0.70
N MET A 154 3.69 -5.51 1.54
CA MET A 154 2.33 -5.88 1.14
C MET A 154 1.40 -4.72 1.41
N VAL A 155 0.88 -4.09 0.36
CA VAL A 155 -0.16 -3.08 0.48
C VAL A 155 -1.51 -3.78 0.54
N SER A 156 -2.19 -3.68 1.67
CA SER A 156 -3.49 -4.33 1.89
C SER A 156 -4.53 -3.35 2.43
N PRO A 157 -5.83 -3.62 2.26
CA PRO A 157 -6.92 -2.89 2.90
C PRO A 157 -7.08 -3.23 4.40
N GLY A 158 -5.96 -3.39 5.13
CA GLY A 158 -5.94 -3.48 6.60
C GLY A 158 -5.85 -4.88 7.19
N HIS A 159 -5.66 -5.90 6.35
CA HIS A 159 -5.45 -7.27 6.79
C HIS A 159 -3.99 -7.70 6.62
N HIS A 160 -3.54 -8.57 7.52
CA HIS A 160 -2.22 -9.21 7.50
C HIS A 160 -2.39 -10.69 7.12
N PRO A 161 -1.48 -11.30 6.30
CA PRO A 161 -1.63 -12.69 5.90
C PRO A 161 -1.56 -13.63 7.10
N THR A 162 -2.47 -14.59 7.16
CA THR A 162 -2.65 -15.46 8.35
C THR A 162 -1.55 -16.51 8.52
N TRP A 163 -0.84 -16.83 7.44
CA TRP A 163 0.28 -17.78 7.43
C TRP A 163 1.61 -17.18 7.90
N VAL A 164 1.70 -15.86 8.07
CA VAL A 164 2.90 -15.19 8.58
C VAL A 164 2.97 -15.38 10.10
N ASP A 165 4.11 -15.89 10.57
CA ASP A 165 4.41 -16.08 11.98
C ASP A 165 4.74 -14.74 12.65
N GLY A 166 3.89 -14.33 13.59
CA GLY A 166 4.01 -13.05 14.28
C GLY A 166 5.32 -12.90 15.05
N ALA A 167 5.81 -13.96 15.70
CA ALA A 167 7.04 -13.90 16.47
C ALA A 167 8.26 -13.74 15.56
N LYS A 168 8.35 -14.55 14.49
CA LYS A 168 9.43 -14.45 13.50
C LYS A 168 9.42 -13.10 12.81
N ASN A 169 8.27 -12.64 12.32
CA ASN A 169 8.16 -11.38 11.59
C ASN A 169 8.46 -10.16 12.48
N PHE A 170 8.11 -10.21 13.77
CA PHE A 170 8.38 -9.12 14.73
C PHE A 170 9.84 -9.09 15.19
N LEU A 171 10.47 -10.25 15.39
CA LEU A 171 11.78 -10.36 16.06
C LEU A 171 12.97 -10.60 15.11
N ALA A 172 12.82 -11.36 14.02
CA ALA A 172 13.96 -11.91 13.25
C ALA A 172 14.85 -10.85 12.57
N GLY A 173 14.31 -9.66 12.32
CA GLY A 173 15.08 -8.50 11.83
C GLY A 173 16.16 -8.03 12.81
N VAL A 174 15.99 -8.29 14.12
CA VAL A 174 16.92 -7.83 15.18
C VAL A 174 17.44 -8.97 16.03
N CYS A 175 16.57 -9.91 16.37
CA CYS A 175 16.85 -11.05 17.24
C CYS A 175 17.02 -12.33 16.43
N GLY A 176 17.99 -13.14 16.83
CA GLY A 176 18.21 -14.46 16.25
C GLY A 176 19.65 -14.89 16.43
N ASP A 177 19.88 -16.20 16.45
CA ASP A 177 21.23 -16.73 16.56
C ASP A 177 21.99 -16.65 15.23
N ALA A 178 23.18 -17.27 15.15
CA ALA A 178 23.99 -17.29 13.94
C ALA A 178 23.26 -17.87 12.71
N ARG A 179 22.28 -18.77 12.90
CA ARG A 179 21.47 -19.35 11.82
C ARG A 179 20.56 -18.30 11.21
N VAL A 180 19.80 -17.57 12.03
CA VAL A 180 18.93 -16.47 11.56
C VAL A 180 19.75 -15.37 10.91
N GLN A 181 20.94 -15.06 11.45
CA GLN A 181 21.86 -14.10 10.84
C GLN A 181 22.34 -14.56 9.46
N ALA A 182 22.62 -15.84 9.26
CA ALA A 182 23.07 -16.39 7.98
C ALA A 182 22.02 -16.23 6.86
N LEU A 183 20.72 -16.36 7.20
CA LEU A 183 19.61 -16.24 6.24
C LEU A 183 19.57 -14.87 5.54
N ARG A 184 20.12 -13.81 6.14
CA ARG A 184 20.13 -12.45 5.58
C ARG A 184 20.91 -12.34 4.27
N THR A 185 21.73 -13.33 3.94
CA THR A 185 22.66 -13.27 2.80
C THR A 185 22.20 -14.07 1.57
N SER A 186 21.09 -14.81 1.66
CA SER A 186 20.72 -15.86 0.69
C SER A 186 19.35 -15.67 -0.01
N GLY A 187 18.83 -14.44 -0.08
CA GLY A 187 17.51 -14.18 -0.67
C GLY A 187 16.33 -14.65 0.18
N THR A 188 16.56 -14.79 1.49
CA THR A 188 15.53 -15.08 2.49
C THR A 188 15.07 -13.79 3.14
N HIS A 189 13.76 -13.62 3.26
CA HIS A 189 13.16 -12.45 3.88
C HIS A 189 12.84 -12.76 5.34
N LEU A 190 13.46 -12.03 6.25
CA LEU A 190 13.18 -12.11 7.69
C LEU A 190 12.08 -11.15 8.14
N ARG A 191 11.53 -10.39 7.19
CA ARG A 191 10.45 -9.46 7.43
C ARG A 191 9.59 -9.28 6.18
N VAL A 192 8.29 -9.31 6.40
CA VAL A 192 7.26 -8.83 5.47
C VAL A 192 6.52 -7.69 6.15
N THR A 193 6.46 -6.54 5.48
CA THR A 193 5.77 -5.36 6.02
C THR A 193 4.42 -5.22 5.37
N THR A 194 3.34 -5.41 6.13
CA THR A 194 2.00 -5.09 5.64
C THR A 194 1.72 -3.61 5.89
N VAL A 195 1.47 -2.85 4.83
CA VAL A 195 1.11 -1.43 4.85
C VAL A 195 -0.38 -1.31 4.51
N HIS A 196 -1.13 -0.57 5.32
CA HIS A 196 -2.50 -0.25 5.01
C HIS A 196 -2.55 0.68 3.78
N GLN A 197 -3.36 0.33 2.77
CA GLN A 197 -3.46 1.10 1.52
C GLN A 197 -3.76 2.58 1.74
N ASP A 198 -4.60 2.92 2.72
CA ASP A 198 -4.98 4.29 3.07
C ASP A 198 -3.80 5.18 3.51
N ALA A 199 -2.65 4.60 3.87
CA ALA A 199 -1.43 5.35 4.12
C ALA A 199 -0.84 5.96 2.82
N LEU A 200 -1.23 5.39 1.67
CA LEU A 200 -0.80 5.80 0.34
C LEU A 200 -1.89 6.59 -0.40
N MET A 201 -3.16 6.45 0.02
CA MET A 201 -4.33 7.02 -0.68
C MET A 201 -4.73 8.42 -0.18
N PRO A 202 -5.25 9.30 -1.07
CA PRO A 202 -5.81 10.60 -0.70
C PRO A 202 -6.93 10.53 0.34
N TYR A 203 -6.93 11.51 1.26
CA TYR A 203 -8.05 11.74 2.15
C TYR A 203 -9.37 11.93 1.35
N GLY A 204 -10.45 11.30 1.80
CA GLY A 204 -11.75 11.28 1.08
C GLY A 204 -11.85 10.29 -0.09
N MET A 205 -10.76 9.61 -0.46
CA MET A 205 -10.74 8.60 -1.55
C MET A 205 -10.37 7.19 -1.07
N ARG A 206 -10.34 6.97 0.25
CA ARG A 206 -9.87 5.73 0.90
C ARG A 206 -10.81 4.52 0.76
N LEU A 207 -12.12 4.76 0.59
CA LEU A 207 -13.09 3.69 0.32
C LEU A 207 -13.06 3.33 -1.17
N THR A 208 -12.03 2.62 -1.60
CA THR A 208 -11.87 2.18 -3.00
C THR A 208 -11.42 0.73 -3.08
N VAL A 209 -11.96 0.03 -4.08
CA VAL A 209 -11.53 -1.30 -4.52
C VAL A 209 -10.99 -1.26 -5.96
N ASN A 210 -10.74 -0.06 -6.49
CA ASN A 210 -10.18 0.12 -7.81
C ASN A 210 -8.66 -0.09 -7.79
N SER A 211 -8.20 -1.26 -8.24
CA SER A 211 -6.77 -1.55 -8.28
C SER A 211 -5.97 -0.55 -9.13
N HIS A 212 -6.56 0.05 -10.17
CA HIS A 212 -5.85 1.05 -10.98
C HIS A 212 -5.64 2.36 -10.22
N ALA A 213 -6.54 2.73 -9.31
CA ALA A 213 -6.36 3.87 -8.41
C ALA A 213 -5.34 3.54 -7.30
N ILE A 214 -5.35 2.31 -6.77
CA ILE A 214 -4.38 1.89 -5.76
C ILE A 214 -2.96 1.84 -6.35
N GLU A 215 -2.81 1.24 -7.53
CA GLU A 215 -1.53 1.09 -8.22
C GLU A 215 -0.87 2.44 -8.56
N GLN A 216 -1.67 3.49 -8.82
CA GLN A 216 -1.16 4.86 -9.01
C GLN A 216 -0.31 5.34 -7.83
N HIS A 217 -0.63 4.89 -6.62
CA HIS A 217 -0.05 5.39 -5.39
C HIS A 217 0.99 4.46 -4.75
N LEU A 218 1.28 3.29 -5.34
CA LEU A 218 2.24 2.33 -4.76
C LEU A 218 3.67 2.88 -4.65
N TRP A 219 4.06 3.80 -5.54
CA TRP A 219 5.34 4.50 -5.44
C TRP A 219 5.45 5.40 -4.19
N ARG A 220 4.35 5.66 -3.48
CA ARG A 220 4.32 6.40 -2.22
C ARG A 220 4.70 5.54 -1.01
N VAL A 221 4.95 4.24 -1.20
CA VAL A 221 5.60 3.42 -0.17
C VAL A 221 6.87 4.15 0.29
N ARG A 222 6.99 4.35 1.60
CA ARG A 222 8.06 5.14 2.20
C ARG A 222 9.41 4.50 1.89
N ASN A 223 10.34 5.36 1.51
CA ASN A 223 11.68 5.00 1.06
C ASN A 223 11.68 3.96 -0.07
N VAL A 224 10.67 4.00 -0.98
CA VAL A 224 10.67 3.12 -2.15
C VAL A 224 11.95 3.32 -2.97
N THR A 225 12.52 2.22 -3.44
CA THR A 225 13.71 2.22 -4.29
C THR A 225 13.49 2.93 -5.63
N PRO A 226 14.56 3.38 -6.33
CA PRO A 226 14.43 4.08 -7.62
C PRO A 226 13.69 3.29 -8.70
N VAL A 227 13.76 1.96 -8.59
CA VAL A 227 12.89 1.01 -9.28
C VAL A 227 12.26 0.10 -8.23
N HIS A 228 11.06 -0.40 -8.43
CA HIS A 228 10.45 -1.44 -7.60
C HIS A 228 9.76 -2.50 -8.47
N VAL A 229 9.66 -3.73 -7.95
CA VAL A 229 8.89 -4.80 -8.58
C VAL A 229 7.50 -4.80 -7.96
N TYR A 230 6.46 -4.66 -8.78
CA TYR A 230 5.07 -4.77 -8.38
C TYR A 230 4.52 -6.15 -8.73
N MET A 231 3.88 -6.80 -7.76
CA MET A 231 3.22 -8.09 -7.91
C MET A 231 1.79 -8.03 -7.37
N ASN A 232 0.86 -8.71 -8.04
CA ASN A 232 -0.35 -9.16 -7.36
C ASN A 232 -0.02 -10.42 -6.55
N ASP A 233 -0.92 -10.78 -5.65
CA ASP A 233 -0.84 -12.00 -4.86
C ASP A 233 -0.93 -13.30 -5.68
N ASP A 234 -1.37 -13.23 -6.93
CA ASP A 234 -1.51 -14.36 -7.85
C ASP A 234 -0.36 -14.53 -8.86
N TYR A 235 0.79 -13.88 -8.65
CA TYR A 235 1.96 -13.94 -9.54
C TYR A 235 3.02 -14.89 -8.98
N PHE A 236 3.61 -15.75 -9.82
CA PHE A 236 4.57 -16.76 -9.40
C PHE A 236 5.84 -16.74 -10.26
N VAL A 237 6.99 -16.86 -9.59
CA VAL A 237 8.29 -17.08 -10.22
C VAL A 237 8.51 -18.58 -10.37
N ASN A 238 8.57 -19.11 -11.59
CA ASN A 238 8.50 -20.56 -11.79
C ASN A 238 9.87 -21.24 -11.97
N ARG A 239 10.92 -20.45 -12.19
CA ARG A 239 12.32 -20.90 -12.26
C ARG A 239 13.25 -19.73 -11.97
N ASP A 240 14.53 -20.03 -11.76
CA ASP A 240 15.53 -19.05 -11.36
C ASP A 240 15.57 -17.82 -12.28
N VAL A 241 15.43 -16.64 -11.66
CA VAL A 241 15.43 -15.32 -12.30
C VAL A 241 16.78 -14.68 -12.03
N ALA A 242 17.47 -14.22 -13.07
CA ALA A 242 18.64 -13.37 -12.94
C ALA A 242 18.24 -11.89 -12.87
N ILE A 243 19.12 -11.03 -12.37
CA ILE A 243 18.88 -9.57 -12.40
C ILE A 243 18.61 -9.07 -13.83
N THR A 244 19.21 -9.71 -14.83
CA THR A 244 19.05 -9.39 -16.26
C THR A 244 17.69 -9.76 -16.84
N ASP A 245 16.87 -10.54 -16.13
CA ASP A 245 15.50 -10.84 -16.52
C ASP A 245 14.52 -9.72 -16.13
N LEU A 246 14.93 -8.85 -15.21
CA LEU A 246 14.21 -7.66 -14.75
C LEU A 246 14.75 -6.38 -15.40
N PHE A 247 16.06 -6.32 -15.64
CA PHE A 247 16.78 -5.15 -16.16
C PHE A 247 17.62 -5.48 -17.40
N ASN A 248 17.57 -4.64 -18.42
CA ASN A 248 18.48 -4.75 -19.56
C ASN A 248 19.86 -4.13 -19.25
N GLU A 249 20.76 -4.17 -20.23
CA GLU A 249 22.10 -3.60 -20.16
C GLU A 249 22.14 -2.10 -19.87
N TYR A 250 21.07 -1.34 -20.09
CA TYR A 250 21.01 0.08 -19.75
C TYR A 250 20.44 0.34 -18.34
N GLY A 251 20.18 -0.73 -17.57
CA GLY A 251 19.44 -0.68 -16.33
C GLY A 251 17.95 -0.35 -16.51
N GLY A 252 17.45 -0.29 -17.75
CA GLY A 252 16.03 -0.10 -18.02
C GLY A 252 15.23 -1.37 -17.81
N THR A 253 13.94 -1.20 -17.54
CA THR A 253 13.07 -2.33 -17.15
C THR A 253 12.74 -3.23 -18.34
N ILE A 254 12.59 -4.53 -18.09
CA ILE A 254 12.12 -5.50 -19.09
C ILE A 254 10.59 -5.52 -19.08
N VAL A 255 9.97 -4.98 -20.13
CA VAL A 255 8.52 -4.90 -20.29
C VAL A 255 8.00 -6.16 -20.99
N ARG A 256 7.30 -7.01 -20.25
CA ARG A 256 6.72 -8.27 -20.78
C ARG A 256 5.30 -8.04 -21.28
N THR A 257 5.03 -8.45 -22.52
CA THR A 257 3.73 -8.20 -23.18
C THR A 257 3.21 -9.40 -23.92
N GLU A 258 1.89 -9.43 -24.12
CA GLU A 258 1.21 -10.44 -24.90
C GLU A 258 1.52 -10.32 -26.39
N LYS A 259 1.12 -11.34 -27.16
CA LYS A 259 1.21 -11.30 -28.63
C LYS A 259 0.27 -10.25 -29.23
N GLY A 260 -0.85 -9.97 -28.56
CA GLY A 260 -1.89 -9.05 -29.04
C GLY A 260 -1.39 -7.61 -29.16
N ILE A 261 -1.69 -6.98 -30.31
CA ILE A 261 -1.37 -5.58 -30.57
C ILE A 261 -2.63 -4.73 -30.38
N LEU A 262 -2.47 -3.59 -29.71
CA LEU A 262 -3.48 -2.54 -29.60
C LEU A 262 -3.48 -1.74 -30.89
N ARG A 263 -4.44 -2.03 -31.78
CA ARG A 263 -4.51 -1.42 -33.13
C ARG A 263 -5.08 -0.01 -33.14
N LYS A 264 -5.92 0.33 -32.17
CA LYS A 264 -6.57 1.64 -32.03
C LYS A 264 -6.98 1.88 -30.57
N GLY A 265 -6.92 3.14 -30.16
CA GLY A 265 -7.57 3.60 -28.93
C GLY A 265 -9.05 3.84 -29.17
N VAL A 266 -9.90 3.56 -28.19
CA VAL A 266 -11.35 3.75 -28.26
C VAL A 266 -11.82 4.28 -26.91
N LEU A 267 -12.64 5.34 -26.94
CA LEU A 267 -13.22 5.91 -25.74
C LEU A 267 -14.10 4.87 -25.03
N GLY A 268 -13.85 4.67 -23.74
CA GLY A 268 -14.64 3.73 -22.92
C GLY A 268 -16.07 4.23 -22.70
N PRO A 269 -17.04 3.32 -22.46
CA PRO A 269 -18.38 3.71 -22.02
C PRO A 269 -18.32 4.52 -20.71
N ALA A 270 -19.25 5.45 -20.52
CA ALA A 270 -19.30 6.30 -19.33
C ALA A 270 -19.58 5.48 -18.06
N ASP A 271 -20.47 4.50 -18.16
CA ASP A 271 -20.89 3.65 -17.06
C ASP A 271 -20.49 2.20 -17.29
N GLY A 272 -19.66 1.66 -16.39
CA GLY A 272 -19.26 0.25 -16.41
C GLY A 272 -18.23 -0.07 -17.50
N GLY A 273 -18.49 -1.16 -18.23
CA GLY A 273 -17.63 -1.68 -19.30
C GLY A 273 -16.71 -2.82 -18.87
N THR A 274 -16.10 -3.44 -19.87
CA THR A 274 -15.20 -4.59 -19.76
C THR A 274 -13.75 -4.15 -19.58
N TRP A 275 -12.91 -5.07 -19.09
CA TRP A 275 -11.46 -4.85 -19.00
C TRP A 275 -10.85 -4.45 -20.35
N GLY A 276 -11.24 -5.12 -21.44
CA GLY A 276 -10.74 -4.82 -22.78
C GLY A 276 -11.14 -3.43 -23.29
N GLU A 277 -12.29 -2.91 -22.88
CA GLU A 277 -12.68 -1.52 -23.15
C GLU A 277 -11.83 -0.53 -22.36
N GLY A 278 -11.56 -0.81 -21.09
CA GLY A 278 -10.63 -0.04 -20.25
C GLY A 278 -9.22 0.05 -20.83
N VAL A 279 -8.69 -1.06 -21.34
CA VAL A 279 -7.40 -1.09 -22.04
C VAL A 279 -7.41 -0.20 -23.28
N ARG A 280 -8.48 -0.25 -24.09
CA ARG A 280 -8.59 0.59 -25.30
C ARG A 280 -8.78 2.07 -24.97
N ASN A 281 -9.45 2.39 -23.87
CA ASN A 281 -9.57 3.76 -23.36
C ASN A 281 -8.22 4.29 -22.88
N THR A 282 -7.49 3.50 -22.10
CA THR A 282 -6.12 3.87 -21.67
C THR A 282 -5.19 4.01 -22.88
N HIS A 283 -5.34 3.15 -23.88
CA HIS A 283 -4.58 3.28 -25.12
C HIS A 283 -4.91 4.56 -25.88
N LEU A 284 -6.18 4.99 -25.89
CA LEU A 284 -6.59 6.26 -26.47
C LEU A 284 -5.90 7.44 -25.78
N PHE A 285 -5.88 7.46 -24.44
CA PHE A 285 -5.12 8.44 -23.66
C PHE A 285 -3.64 8.45 -24.09
N ASN A 286 -2.99 7.28 -24.14
CA ASN A 286 -1.60 7.17 -24.57
C ASN A 286 -1.35 7.67 -26.01
N ILE A 287 -2.29 7.46 -26.94
CA ILE A 287 -2.17 7.96 -28.31
C ILE A 287 -2.25 9.49 -28.31
N VAL A 288 -3.21 10.06 -27.58
CA VAL A 288 -3.34 11.51 -27.49
C VAL A 288 -2.03 12.11 -26.93
N GLU A 289 -1.54 11.61 -25.80
CA GLU A 289 -0.40 12.20 -25.09
C GLU A 289 0.97 11.98 -25.76
N LEU A 290 1.19 10.82 -26.39
CA LEU A 290 2.51 10.45 -26.93
C LEU A 290 2.59 10.51 -28.46
N ASP A 291 1.47 10.43 -29.17
CA ASP A 291 1.47 10.35 -30.63
C ASP A 291 0.88 11.60 -31.30
N LEU A 292 -0.08 12.28 -30.66
CA LEU A 292 -0.74 13.47 -31.22
C LEU A 292 -0.23 14.78 -30.62
N GLN A 293 -0.01 14.81 -29.30
CA GLN A 293 0.57 15.97 -28.62
C GLN A 293 2.09 16.03 -28.87
N HIS A 294 2.59 17.24 -29.06
CA HIS A 294 4.02 17.51 -29.18
C HIS A 294 4.74 17.20 -27.85
N GLU A 295 6.04 16.89 -27.91
CA GLU A 295 6.86 16.46 -26.77
C GLU A 295 6.93 17.50 -25.64
N ASP A 296 6.72 18.76 -25.97
CA ASP A 296 6.66 19.88 -25.03
C ASP A 296 5.23 20.30 -24.64
N TYR A 297 4.20 19.52 -24.95
CA TYR A 297 2.83 19.90 -24.59
C TYR A 297 2.63 19.99 -23.06
N LEU A 298 2.26 21.19 -22.60
CA LEU A 298 1.88 21.49 -21.22
C LEU A 298 0.56 22.28 -21.21
N PRO A 299 -0.48 21.81 -20.48
CA PRO A 299 -1.71 22.56 -20.32
C PRO A 299 -1.44 23.94 -19.71
N ALA A 300 -1.97 24.99 -20.34
CA ALA A 300 -1.74 26.38 -19.92
C ALA A 300 -2.19 26.65 -18.47
N GLU A 301 -3.16 25.91 -17.96
CA GLU A 301 -3.59 26.00 -16.56
C GLU A 301 -2.53 25.47 -15.59
N LEU A 302 -1.97 24.29 -15.86
CA LEU A 302 -0.88 23.72 -15.05
C LEU A 302 0.36 24.62 -15.10
N GLU A 303 0.68 25.14 -16.28
CA GLU A 303 1.79 26.08 -16.45
C GLU A 303 1.61 27.34 -15.58
N ARG A 304 0.41 27.93 -15.56
CA ARG A 304 0.11 29.10 -14.71
C ARG A 304 0.16 28.78 -13.23
N GLU A 305 -0.37 27.62 -12.85
CA GLU A 305 -0.41 27.15 -11.47
C GLU A 305 1.01 26.94 -10.92
N TRP A 306 1.84 26.16 -11.62
CA TRP A 306 3.22 25.91 -11.20
C TRP A 306 4.08 27.17 -11.20
N ASN A 307 3.92 28.08 -12.16
CA ASN A 307 4.61 29.37 -12.13
C ASN A 307 4.18 30.24 -10.94
N THR A 308 2.93 30.16 -10.52
CA THR A 308 2.43 30.89 -9.35
C THR A 308 2.99 30.30 -8.06
N ASP A 309 2.98 28.98 -7.92
CA ASP A 309 3.60 28.28 -6.79
C ASP A 309 5.11 28.58 -6.68
N ARG A 310 5.84 28.53 -7.80
CA ARG A 310 7.28 28.88 -7.83
C ARG A 310 7.54 30.31 -7.35
N ARG A 311 6.74 31.28 -7.82
CA ARG A 311 6.82 32.68 -7.36
C ARG A 311 6.54 32.81 -5.86
N GLN A 312 5.52 32.10 -5.36
CA GLN A 312 5.18 32.10 -3.92
C GLN A 312 6.30 31.50 -3.07
N ARG A 313 6.99 30.46 -3.56
CA ARG A 313 8.16 29.87 -2.90
C ARG A 313 9.44 30.70 -3.06
N GLY A 314 9.42 31.79 -3.82
CA GLY A 314 10.60 32.62 -4.10
C GLY A 314 11.63 31.91 -4.97
N VAL A 315 11.23 30.93 -5.77
CA VAL A 315 12.13 30.09 -6.56
C VAL A 315 12.05 30.43 -8.04
N SER A 316 13.14 30.95 -8.60
CA SER A 316 13.25 31.32 -10.02
C SER A 316 14.16 30.39 -10.84
N ASP A 317 14.94 29.54 -10.19
CA ASP A 317 15.96 28.68 -10.84
C ASP A 317 15.36 27.43 -11.51
N ILE A 318 15.75 27.16 -12.76
CA ILE A 318 15.39 25.96 -13.53
C ILE A 318 15.73 24.65 -12.80
N SER A 319 16.69 24.66 -11.86
CA SER A 319 17.02 23.48 -11.04
C SER A 319 15.90 23.05 -10.09
N ALA A 320 14.98 23.95 -9.77
CA ALA A 320 13.94 23.68 -8.79
C ALA A 320 12.87 22.75 -9.36
N THR A 321 12.72 21.59 -8.74
CA THR A 321 11.78 20.56 -9.15
C THR A 321 10.32 21.00 -8.98
N VAL A 322 9.44 20.50 -9.83
CA VAL A 322 7.99 20.53 -9.63
C VAL A 322 7.62 19.28 -8.81
N PRO A 323 7.28 19.41 -7.51
CA PRO A 323 6.96 18.25 -6.70
C PRO A 323 5.57 17.70 -7.05
N PRO A 324 5.32 16.40 -6.84
CA PRO A 324 3.97 15.85 -6.87
C PRO A 324 3.07 16.57 -5.88
N ILE A 325 1.79 16.67 -6.19
CA ILE A 325 0.83 17.33 -5.30
C ILE A 325 0.74 16.60 -3.95
N PRO A 326 0.67 17.34 -2.83
CA PRO A 326 0.42 16.76 -1.52
C PRO A 326 -0.86 15.93 -1.53
N LEU A 327 -0.79 14.72 -0.95
CA LEU A 327 -1.86 13.72 -0.94
C LEU A 327 -3.22 14.31 -0.51
N ASN A 328 -3.19 15.19 0.47
CA ASN A 328 -4.35 15.85 1.05
C ASN A 328 -5.00 16.90 0.14
N LYS A 329 -4.37 17.36 -0.95
CA LYS A 329 -4.94 18.34 -1.91
C LYS A 329 -5.60 17.67 -3.13
N ILE A 330 -5.34 16.39 -3.37
CA ILE A 330 -5.81 15.66 -4.56
C ILE A 330 -7.35 15.64 -4.64
N VAL A 331 -8.04 15.59 -3.49
CA VAL A 331 -9.51 15.65 -3.43
C VAL A 331 -10.08 16.97 -3.94
N ASP A 332 -9.48 18.10 -3.57
CA ASP A 332 -9.96 19.41 -4.00
C ASP A 332 -9.79 19.59 -5.52
N ILE A 333 -8.71 19.02 -6.08
CA ILE A 333 -8.44 19.00 -7.52
C ILE A 333 -9.44 18.14 -8.26
N ALA A 334 -9.74 16.94 -7.76
CA ALA A 334 -10.70 16.05 -8.39
C ALA A 334 -12.08 16.70 -8.53
N TYR A 335 -12.54 17.42 -7.50
CA TYR A 335 -13.81 18.16 -7.54
C TYR A 335 -13.78 19.40 -8.45
N ALA A 336 -12.63 20.05 -8.58
CA ALA A 336 -12.47 21.24 -9.42
C ALA A 336 -12.26 20.91 -10.92
N TYR A 337 -11.85 19.67 -11.23
CA TYR A 337 -11.48 19.29 -12.59
C TYR A 337 -12.63 18.65 -13.36
N VAL A 338 -12.86 19.18 -14.57
CA VAL A 338 -13.73 18.58 -15.58
C VAL A 338 -12.85 17.95 -16.66
N PRO A 339 -12.90 16.62 -16.88
CA PRO A 339 -12.08 15.96 -17.88
C PRO A 339 -12.32 16.52 -19.28
N ALA A 340 -11.23 16.70 -20.03
CA ALA A 340 -11.31 17.02 -21.45
C ALA A 340 -11.97 15.86 -22.23
N THR A 341 -12.77 16.20 -23.25
CA THR A 341 -13.37 15.20 -24.12
C THR A 341 -12.30 14.57 -25.01
N LEU A 342 -11.97 13.31 -24.74
CA LEU A 342 -11.12 12.51 -25.64
C LEU A 342 -11.88 12.21 -26.95
N PRO A 343 -11.17 12.08 -28.10
CA PRO A 343 -11.80 11.68 -29.35
C PRO A 343 -12.39 10.27 -29.23
N VAL A 344 -13.46 9.96 -29.98
CA VAL A 344 -14.11 8.64 -29.91
C VAL A 344 -13.13 7.49 -30.19
N SER A 345 -12.18 7.71 -31.10
CA SER A 345 -11.08 6.78 -31.36
C SER A 345 -9.89 7.48 -31.99
N ALA A 346 -8.72 6.86 -31.88
CA ALA A 346 -7.50 7.31 -32.55
C ALA A 346 -6.63 6.12 -32.94
N LYS A 347 -5.80 6.30 -33.98
CA LYS A 347 -4.80 5.31 -34.40
C LYS A 347 -3.44 5.69 -33.83
N PRO A 348 -2.67 4.72 -33.31
CA PRO A 348 -1.36 5.00 -32.77
C PRO A 348 -0.33 5.26 -33.88
N ARG A 349 0.61 6.18 -33.63
CA ARG A 349 1.86 6.32 -34.41
C ARG A 349 2.83 5.21 -34.03
N ARG A 350 2.84 4.79 -32.76
CA ARG A 350 3.68 3.71 -32.23
C ARG A 350 2.86 2.50 -31.79
N HIS A 351 3.24 1.31 -32.26
CA HIS A 351 2.60 0.08 -31.83
C HIS A 351 2.72 -0.12 -30.31
N ARG A 352 1.63 -0.56 -29.69
CA ARG A 352 1.57 -0.91 -28.26
C ARG A 352 0.89 -2.27 -28.12
N ARG A 353 1.19 -3.00 -27.05
CA ARG A 353 0.72 -4.37 -26.82
C ARG A 353 -0.09 -4.47 -25.56
N TYR A 354 -0.83 -5.56 -25.45
CA TYR A 354 -1.45 -5.92 -24.17
C TYR A 354 -0.35 -6.25 -23.16
N ALA A 355 -0.42 -5.65 -21.97
CA ALA A 355 0.45 -6.01 -20.87
C ALA A 355 0.20 -7.46 -20.45
N THR A 356 1.26 -8.19 -20.15
CA THR A 356 1.16 -9.54 -19.59
C THR A 356 0.89 -9.47 -18.09
N HIS A 357 0.17 -10.46 -17.57
CA HIS A 357 0.01 -10.65 -16.13
C HIS A 357 1.26 -11.33 -15.56
N ALA A 358 2.28 -10.53 -15.28
CA ALA A 358 3.56 -10.92 -14.72
C ALA A 358 4.08 -9.80 -13.82
N PRO A 359 5.13 -10.03 -13.00
CA PRO A 359 5.72 -8.97 -12.19
C PRO A 359 6.04 -7.74 -13.05
N PHE A 360 5.53 -6.58 -12.64
CA PHE A 360 5.82 -5.32 -13.29
C PHE A 360 7.05 -4.69 -12.65
N VAL A 361 7.99 -4.20 -13.46
CA VAL A 361 9.17 -3.51 -12.94
C VAL A 361 9.02 -2.02 -13.25
N TYR A 362 8.85 -1.22 -12.19
CA TYR A 362 8.48 0.19 -12.27
C TYR A 362 9.61 1.11 -11.84
N CYS A 363 10.03 1.99 -12.74
CA CYS A 363 10.83 3.18 -12.45
C CYS A 363 9.97 4.16 -11.66
N THR A 364 10.32 4.37 -10.39
CA THR A 364 9.57 5.20 -9.44
C THR A 364 9.40 6.64 -9.94
N ASN A 365 10.42 7.20 -10.59
CA ASN A 365 10.37 8.55 -11.13
C ASN A 365 9.35 8.71 -12.27
N MET A 366 9.05 7.67 -13.05
CA MET A 366 7.99 7.75 -14.06
C MET A 366 6.62 7.88 -13.40
N LEU A 367 6.34 7.10 -12.36
CA LEU A 367 5.07 7.21 -11.62
C LEU A 367 4.94 8.59 -10.96
N ARG A 368 6.03 9.14 -10.41
CA ARG A 368 6.07 10.52 -9.91
C ARG A 368 5.76 11.55 -11.00
N PHE A 369 6.39 11.42 -12.17
CA PHE A 369 6.11 12.29 -13.30
C PHE A 369 4.64 12.21 -13.71
N LEU A 370 4.08 11.00 -13.84
CA LEU A 370 2.68 10.80 -14.20
C LEU A 370 1.73 11.42 -13.18
N GLU A 371 1.96 11.20 -11.87
CA GLU A 371 1.15 11.81 -10.82
C GLU A 371 1.31 13.34 -10.71
N THR A 372 2.39 13.92 -11.23
CA THR A 372 2.60 15.37 -11.25
C THR A 372 1.99 15.99 -12.50
N ARG A 373 2.26 15.42 -13.68
CA ARG A 373 1.82 15.98 -14.97
C ARG A 373 0.34 15.68 -15.26
N TYR A 374 -0.16 14.54 -14.81
CA TYR A 374 -1.54 14.07 -15.04
C TYR A 374 -2.34 13.99 -13.74
N GLU A 375 -1.98 14.84 -12.76
CA GLU A 375 -2.58 14.88 -11.43
C GLU A 375 -4.10 15.02 -11.49
N ARG A 376 -4.63 15.79 -12.45
CA ARG A 376 -6.05 16.10 -12.56
C ARG A 376 -6.85 14.91 -13.07
N GLU A 377 -6.32 14.24 -14.09
CA GLU A 377 -6.89 13.01 -14.65
C GLU A 377 -6.87 11.87 -13.62
N PHE A 378 -5.75 11.71 -12.91
CA PHE A 378 -5.60 10.67 -11.88
C PHE A 378 -6.49 10.94 -10.67
N ALA A 379 -6.56 12.20 -10.21
CA ALA A 379 -7.43 12.62 -9.12
C ALA A 379 -8.92 12.38 -9.46
N HIS A 380 -9.34 12.77 -10.66
CA HIS A 380 -10.71 12.57 -11.11
C HIS A 380 -11.10 11.10 -11.15
N ASN A 381 -10.28 10.25 -11.79
CA ASN A 381 -10.52 8.82 -11.82
C ASN A 381 -10.59 8.21 -10.40
N SER A 382 -9.67 8.60 -9.52
CA SER A 382 -9.63 8.10 -8.15
C SER A 382 -10.87 8.48 -7.32
N LEU A 383 -11.38 9.71 -7.48
CA LEU A 383 -12.59 10.17 -6.78
C LEU A 383 -13.86 9.50 -7.33
N HIS A 384 -14.02 9.48 -8.65
CA HIS A 384 -15.27 9.07 -9.30
C HIS A 384 -15.38 7.57 -9.54
N HIS A 385 -14.25 6.84 -9.66
CA HIS A 385 -14.22 5.41 -9.94
C HIS A 385 -13.68 4.61 -8.74
N ARG A 386 -14.48 4.51 -7.66
CA ARG A 386 -14.18 3.68 -6.46
C ARG A 386 -14.17 2.16 -6.72
N SER A 387 -14.51 1.75 -7.94
CA SER A 387 -14.42 0.39 -8.48
C SER A 387 -13.96 0.51 -9.93
N ARG A 388 -13.38 -0.55 -10.51
CA ARG A 388 -12.87 -0.53 -11.88
C ARG A 388 -13.97 -0.09 -12.88
N LYS A 389 -13.63 0.84 -13.76
CA LYS A 389 -14.46 1.35 -14.86
C LYS A 389 -13.66 1.34 -16.17
N ALA A 390 -14.35 1.23 -17.30
CA ALA A 390 -13.70 1.29 -18.61
C ALA A 390 -13.09 2.67 -18.94
N ARG A 391 -13.37 3.71 -18.15
CA ARG A 391 -12.73 5.02 -18.28
C ARG A 391 -11.54 5.25 -17.34
N ASP A 392 -11.17 4.25 -16.54
CA ASP A 392 -9.93 4.32 -15.77
C ASP A 392 -8.69 4.39 -16.67
N LEU A 393 -7.60 4.86 -16.09
CA LEU A 393 -6.26 4.78 -16.66
C LEU A 393 -5.53 3.59 -16.04
N PHE A 394 -5.30 2.56 -16.85
CA PHE A 394 -4.70 1.31 -16.40
C PHE A 394 -3.17 1.50 -16.33
N ILE A 395 -2.62 1.53 -15.12
CA ILE A 395 -1.23 1.93 -14.87
C ILE A 395 -0.19 1.11 -15.64
N PRO A 396 -0.28 -0.22 -15.77
CA PRO A 396 0.68 -0.97 -16.58
C PRO A 396 0.73 -0.48 -18.04
N PHE A 397 -0.41 -0.06 -18.59
CA PHE A 397 -0.50 0.40 -19.97
C PHE A 397 -0.05 1.85 -20.14
N VAL A 398 -0.34 2.73 -19.17
CA VAL A 398 0.19 4.10 -19.15
C VAL A 398 1.70 4.04 -19.00
N TYR A 399 2.19 3.40 -17.94
CA TYR A 399 3.61 3.28 -17.62
C TYR A 399 4.40 2.71 -18.81
N ASN A 400 4.02 1.53 -19.33
CA ASN A 400 4.73 0.90 -20.44
C ASN A 400 4.77 1.78 -21.69
N ALA A 401 3.72 2.55 -21.98
CA ALA A 401 3.73 3.45 -23.12
C ALA A 401 4.73 4.60 -22.94
N PHE A 402 4.80 5.18 -21.74
CA PHE A 402 5.71 6.29 -21.45
C PHE A 402 7.17 5.86 -21.38
N ILE A 403 7.52 4.76 -20.68
CA ILE A 403 8.92 4.33 -20.58
C ILE A 403 9.50 3.85 -21.91
N MET A 404 8.66 3.29 -22.80
CA MET A 404 9.08 2.87 -24.13
C MET A 404 9.16 4.03 -25.14
N ALA A 405 8.50 5.16 -24.87
CA ALA A 405 8.48 6.32 -25.75
C ALA A 405 9.40 7.44 -25.28
N ARG A 406 9.20 7.93 -24.05
CA ARG A 406 9.82 9.15 -23.51
C ARG A 406 10.35 8.92 -22.08
N PRO A 407 11.28 7.97 -21.85
CA PRO A 407 11.78 7.64 -20.51
C PRO A 407 12.50 8.80 -19.80
N TRP A 408 12.98 9.79 -20.56
CA TRP A 408 13.57 11.02 -20.05
C TRP A 408 12.58 11.95 -19.34
N GLN A 409 11.26 11.85 -19.63
CA GLN A 409 10.24 12.66 -18.96
C GLN A 409 10.14 12.37 -17.46
N ALA A 410 10.57 11.18 -17.03
CA ALA A 410 10.64 10.83 -15.62
C ALA A 410 11.64 11.66 -14.82
N SER A 411 12.58 12.35 -15.48
CA SER A 411 13.55 13.17 -14.77
C SER A 411 12.86 14.28 -13.96
N PRO A 412 13.25 14.49 -12.69
CA PRO A 412 12.76 15.63 -11.91
C PRO A 412 13.18 16.99 -12.51
N LYS A 413 14.13 17.00 -13.45
CA LYS A 413 14.58 18.19 -14.21
C LYS A 413 13.70 18.50 -15.41
N PHE A 414 12.90 17.54 -15.90
CA PHE A 414 12.16 17.71 -17.15
C PHE A 414 11.02 18.73 -17.03
N LEU A 415 10.16 18.64 -16.01
CA LEU A 415 9.07 19.61 -15.82
C LEU A 415 9.57 21.05 -15.58
N PRO A 416 10.62 21.29 -14.77
CA PRO A 416 11.25 22.61 -14.68
C PRO A 416 11.80 23.14 -16.02
N TYR A 417 12.49 22.28 -16.78
CA TYR A 417 12.95 22.61 -18.12
C TYR A 417 11.78 23.00 -19.04
N LEU A 418 10.68 22.24 -18.98
CA LEU A 418 9.49 22.49 -19.78
C LEU A 418 8.84 23.85 -19.45
N LEU A 419 8.74 24.20 -18.17
CA LEU A 419 8.26 25.50 -17.73
C LEU A 419 9.12 26.65 -18.28
N GLU A 420 10.45 26.52 -18.23
CA GLU A 420 11.37 27.52 -18.77
C GLU A 420 11.27 27.63 -20.30
N LEU A 421 11.15 26.50 -21.00
CA LEU A 421 10.93 26.48 -22.45
C LEU A 421 9.66 27.25 -22.85
N HIS A 422 8.54 27.02 -22.17
CA HIS A 422 7.30 27.76 -22.44
C HIS A 422 7.41 29.25 -22.07
N ARG A 423 8.08 29.57 -20.96
CA ARG A 423 8.35 30.96 -20.56
C ARG A 423 9.18 31.70 -21.61
N SER A 424 10.29 31.12 -22.08
CA SER A 424 11.16 31.72 -23.10
C SER A 424 10.43 32.03 -24.39
N ARG A 425 9.56 31.12 -24.86
CA ARG A 425 8.74 31.30 -26.07
C ARG A 425 7.73 32.42 -25.92
N ARG A 426 7.07 32.55 -24.77
CA ARG A 426 6.12 33.65 -24.51
C ARG A 426 6.79 35.01 -24.43
N GLU A 427 7.98 35.06 -23.83
CA GLU A 427 8.75 36.29 -23.69
C GLU A 427 9.54 36.64 -24.96
N THR A 428 9.44 35.84 -26.02
CA THR A 428 10.18 36.01 -27.28
C THR A 428 11.69 36.14 -27.04
N ARG A 429 12.22 35.49 -25.99
CA ARG A 429 13.65 35.52 -25.69
C ARG A 429 14.40 34.73 -26.75
N VAL A 430 15.47 35.34 -27.26
CA VAL A 430 16.39 34.72 -28.23
C VAL A 430 17.44 33.85 -27.52
N ASP A 431 17.53 33.95 -26.20
CA ASP A 431 18.44 33.17 -25.37
C ASP A 431 18.06 31.68 -25.42
N ALA A 432 19.04 30.82 -25.70
CA ALA A 432 18.85 29.39 -25.67
C ALA A 432 18.45 28.95 -24.25
N VAL A 433 17.39 28.15 -24.14
CA VAL A 433 17.03 27.49 -22.87
C VAL A 433 18.29 26.83 -22.30
N PRO A 434 18.62 27.04 -21.00
CA PRO A 434 19.85 26.52 -20.42
C PRO A 434 20.02 25.02 -20.72
N PRO A 435 21.20 24.58 -21.18
CA PRO A 435 21.45 23.17 -21.45
C PRO A 435 21.07 22.31 -20.24
N THR A 436 20.14 21.39 -20.43
CA THR A 436 19.62 20.52 -19.38
C THR A 436 20.01 19.09 -19.68
N LYS A 437 20.86 18.51 -18.83
CA LYS A 437 21.35 17.15 -18.99
C LYS A 437 20.57 16.17 -18.12
N ILE A 438 20.00 15.16 -18.76
CA ILE A 438 19.27 14.05 -18.13
C ILE A 438 20.04 12.75 -18.36
N VAL A 439 20.31 12.03 -17.27
CA VAL A 439 20.90 10.68 -17.33
C VAL A 439 19.78 9.65 -17.23
N LEU A 440 19.74 8.66 -18.12
CA LEU A 440 18.74 7.59 -18.10
C LEU A 440 19.24 6.39 -17.32
N ASP A 441 19.13 6.45 -16.00
CA ASP A 441 19.70 5.47 -15.09
C ASP A 441 18.79 5.06 -13.93
N ASN A 442 17.51 5.46 -13.96
CA ASN A 442 16.48 5.33 -12.93
C ASN A 442 16.60 6.24 -11.71
N PHE A 443 17.70 6.99 -11.55
CA PHE A 443 17.87 7.95 -10.45
C PHE A 443 17.52 9.37 -10.90
N ASP A 444 17.88 9.70 -12.15
CA ASP A 444 17.42 10.91 -12.83
C ASP A 444 16.22 10.59 -13.74
N GLY A 445 16.42 10.26 -15.01
CA GLY A 445 15.39 9.70 -15.89
C GLY A 445 15.34 8.17 -15.82
N CYS A 446 14.30 7.54 -16.36
CA CYS A 446 14.22 6.07 -16.37
C CYS A 446 15.22 5.48 -17.37
N GLY A 447 15.84 4.35 -17.01
CA GLY A 447 16.67 3.58 -17.92
C GLY A 447 15.86 3.18 -19.17
N PRO A 448 16.45 3.23 -20.38
CA PRO A 448 15.77 2.82 -21.61
C PRO A 448 15.27 1.38 -21.50
N ALA A 449 13.96 1.18 -21.54
CA ALA A 449 13.36 -0.14 -21.37
C ALA A 449 13.46 -1.01 -22.64
N SER A 450 13.40 -2.33 -22.46
CA SER A 450 13.28 -3.29 -23.57
C SER A 450 11.96 -4.04 -23.46
N LEU A 451 11.35 -4.36 -24.61
CA LEU A 451 10.10 -5.11 -24.65
C LEU A 451 10.35 -6.58 -25.02
N ARG A 452 9.71 -7.49 -24.29
CA ARG A 452 9.68 -8.93 -24.56
C ARG A 452 8.24 -9.35 -24.86
N GLY A 453 7.91 -9.50 -26.14
CA GLY A 453 6.53 -9.62 -26.61
C GLY A 453 6.13 -11.00 -27.10
N GLY A 454 4.90 -11.41 -26.80
CA GLY A 454 4.33 -12.69 -27.20
C GLY A 454 4.79 -13.87 -26.35
N PHE A 455 4.10 -15.00 -26.50
CA PHE A 455 4.22 -16.16 -25.61
C PHE A 455 5.67 -16.67 -25.41
N LYS A 456 6.49 -16.65 -26.48
CA LYS A 456 7.86 -17.18 -26.41
C LYS A 456 8.84 -16.21 -25.74
N ALA A 457 8.79 -14.92 -26.11
CA ALA A 457 9.74 -13.94 -25.59
C ALA A 457 9.34 -13.39 -24.22
N SER A 458 8.03 -13.27 -23.93
CA SER A 458 7.57 -12.84 -22.62
C SER A 458 7.91 -13.84 -21.53
N GLU A 459 7.99 -15.14 -21.87
CA GLU A 459 8.22 -16.24 -20.93
C GLU A 459 7.22 -16.25 -19.77
N CYS A 460 5.97 -15.87 -20.08
CA CYS A 460 4.90 -15.77 -19.11
C CYS A 460 3.68 -16.59 -19.54
N ILE A 461 2.99 -17.20 -18.58
CA ILE A 461 1.72 -17.88 -18.80
C ILE A 461 0.63 -17.29 -17.91
N TYR A 462 -0.48 -16.89 -18.55
CA TYR A 462 -1.72 -16.59 -17.86
C TYR A 462 -2.60 -17.84 -17.78
N GLY A 463 -3.00 -18.20 -16.56
CA GLY A 463 -3.99 -19.25 -16.28
C GLY A 463 -5.23 -18.67 -15.59
N LYS A 464 -6.41 -19.16 -15.95
CA LYS A 464 -7.64 -18.93 -15.17
C LYS A 464 -8.13 -20.26 -14.62
N PHE A 465 -8.22 -20.36 -13.31
CA PHE A 465 -8.80 -21.52 -12.65
C PHE A 465 -10.31 -21.33 -12.50
N LEU A 466 -11.07 -22.40 -12.67
CA LEU A 466 -12.54 -22.42 -12.69
C LEU A 466 -13.06 -23.57 -11.81
N ASP A 467 -14.36 -23.62 -11.57
CA ASP A 467 -15.05 -24.78 -10.99
C ASP A 467 -15.14 -25.95 -12.00
N ASN A 468 -14.00 -26.31 -12.59
CA ASN A 468 -13.84 -27.35 -13.59
C ASN A 468 -12.43 -27.95 -13.51
N ALA A 469 -12.32 -29.09 -12.84
CA ALA A 469 -11.03 -29.75 -12.59
C ALA A 469 -10.25 -30.09 -13.86
N THR A 470 -10.92 -30.48 -14.95
CA THR A 470 -10.29 -30.81 -16.24
C THR A 470 -9.67 -29.58 -16.89
N ALA A 471 -10.39 -28.45 -16.89
CA ALA A 471 -9.87 -27.20 -17.43
C ALA A 471 -8.66 -26.69 -16.64
N ASN A 472 -8.71 -26.82 -15.31
CA ASN A 472 -7.61 -26.47 -14.43
C ASN A 472 -6.38 -27.37 -14.67
N GLU A 473 -6.57 -28.69 -14.85
CA GLU A 473 -5.47 -29.61 -15.15
C GLU A 473 -4.76 -29.24 -16.46
N ALA A 474 -5.50 -28.84 -17.49
CA ALA A 474 -4.91 -28.36 -18.73
C ALA A 474 -4.05 -27.09 -18.53
N VAL A 475 -4.45 -26.18 -17.62
CA VAL A 475 -3.63 -25.02 -17.24
C VAL A 475 -2.36 -25.47 -16.54
N MET A 476 -2.46 -26.37 -15.55
CA MET A 476 -1.34 -26.87 -14.76
C MET A 476 -0.33 -27.63 -15.63
N GLN A 477 -0.82 -28.53 -16.49
CA GLN A 477 0.01 -29.27 -17.45
C GLN A 477 0.76 -28.33 -18.38
N ARG A 478 0.08 -27.31 -18.93
CA ARG A 478 0.73 -26.30 -19.79
C ARG A 478 1.85 -25.54 -19.07
N VAL A 479 1.66 -25.19 -17.79
CA VAL A 479 2.73 -24.57 -16.98
C VAL A 479 3.90 -25.54 -16.75
N ARG A 480 3.62 -26.83 -16.49
CA ARG A 480 4.68 -27.86 -16.35
C ARG A 480 5.47 -28.05 -17.64
N GLU A 481 4.79 -28.19 -18.77
CA GLU A 481 5.40 -28.47 -20.08
C GLU A 481 6.16 -27.27 -20.64
N THR A 482 5.59 -26.07 -20.54
CA THR A 482 6.25 -24.86 -21.06
C THR A 482 7.40 -24.39 -20.17
N ASN A 483 7.28 -24.64 -18.86
CA ASN A 483 8.22 -24.17 -17.84
C ASN A 483 8.60 -22.67 -18.00
N PRO A 484 7.60 -21.75 -17.98
CA PRO A 484 7.82 -20.33 -18.21
C PRO A 484 8.68 -19.72 -17.08
N LEU A 485 9.19 -18.51 -17.30
CA LEU A 485 9.86 -17.75 -16.25
C LEU A 485 8.86 -17.32 -15.16
N TYR A 486 7.69 -16.83 -15.57
CA TYR A 486 6.60 -16.45 -14.69
C TYR A 486 5.29 -17.11 -15.11
N PHE A 487 4.40 -17.35 -14.15
CA PHE A 487 2.99 -17.57 -14.46
C PHE A 487 2.11 -16.84 -13.44
N ASN A 488 0.86 -16.60 -13.82
CA ASN A 488 -0.13 -16.09 -12.88
C ASN A 488 -1.42 -16.92 -12.97
N ILE A 489 -2.18 -16.93 -11.87
CA ILE A 489 -3.42 -17.69 -11.77
C ILE A 489 -4.56 -16.79 -11.34
N ASN A 490 -5.43 -16.43 -12.27
CA ASN A 490 -6.67 -15.76 -11.90
C ASN A 490 -7.67 -16.75 -11.31
N ALA A 491 -8.05 -16.55 -10.04
CA ALA A 491 -9.08 -17.33 -9.36
C ALA A 491 -10.48 -16.96 -9.89
N GLY A 492 -11.10 -17.91 -10.60
CA GLY A 492 -12.46 -17.82 -11.12
C GLY A 492 -13.35 -18.97 -10.65
N PHE A 493 -13.06 -19.55 -9.48
CA PHE A 493 -13.69 -20.73 -8.90
C PHE A 493 -14.27 -20.44 -7.51
N SER A 494 -15.26 -21.23 -7.08
CA SER A 494 -15.94 -21.11 -5.79
C SER A 494 -15.91 -22.40 -4.96
N THR A 495 -15.57 -23.54 -5.57
CA THR A 495 -15.65 -24.86 -4.95
C THR A 495 -14.41 -25.19 -4.12
N ALA A 496 -14.61 -26.00 -3.07
CA ALA A 496 -13.52 -26.53 -2.26
C ALA A 496 -12.56 -27.42 -3.09
N GLU A 497 -13.09 -28.18 -4.04
CA GLU A 497 -12.32 -29.04 -4.95
C GLU A 497 -11.33 -28.25 -5.80
N ALA A 498 -11.79 -27.21 -6.53
CA ALA A 498 -10.92 -26.37 -7.35
C ALA A 498 -9.84 -25.65 -6.51
N SER A 499 -10.20 -25.27 -5.27
CA SER A 499 -9.28 -24.66 -4.33
C SER A 499 -8.17 -25.63 -3.90
N GLU A 500 -8.53 -26.86 -3.58
CA GLU A 500 -7.55 -27.88 -3.17
C GLU A 500 -6.67 -28.31 -4.34
N GLN A 501 -7.22 -28.38 -5.55
CA GLN A 501 -6.46 -28.63 -6.77
C GLN A 501 -5.37 -27.56 -6.98
N LEU A 502 -5.74 -26.27 -6.84
CA LEU A 502 -4.79 -25.16 -6.93
C LEU A 502 -3.71 -25.25 -5.85
N ARG A 503 -4.10 -25.45 -4.58
CA ARG A 503 -3.16 -25.58 -3.45
C ARG A 503 -2.18 -26.73 -3.64
N THR A 504 -2.67 -27.89 -4.08
CA THR A 504 -1.84 -29.07 -4.36
C THR A 504 -0.81 -28.77 -5.45
N PHE A 505 -1.24 -28.10 -6.53
CA PHE A 505 -0.34 -27.70 -7.60
C PHE A 505 0.73 -26.71 -7.13
N LEU A 506 0.35 -25.64 -6.44
CA LEU A 506 1.29 -24.65 -5.92
C LEU A 506 2.26 -25.26 -4.91
N ARG A 507 1.79 -26.15 -4.03
CA ARG A 507 2.64 -26.90 -3.10
C ARG A 507 3.64 -27.80 -3.81
N SER A 508 3.23 -28.46 -4.89
CA SER A 508 4.14 -29.30 -5.68
C SER A 508 5.24 -28.50 -6.38
N LYS A 509 4.95 -27.25 -6.76
CA LYS A 509 5.89 -26.34 -7.42
C LYS A 509 6.84 -25.66 -6.44
N PHE A 510 6.30 -25.25 -5.29
CA PHE A 510 7.01 -24.48 -4.27
C PHE A 510 6.91 -25.17 -2.90
N PRO A 511 7.57 -26.33 -2.73
CA PRO A 511 7.42 -27.15 -1.53
C PRO A 511 8.12 -26.55 -0.31
N ALA A 512 9.20 -25.80 -0.52
CA ALA A 512 10.00 -25.21 0.56
C ALA A 512 9.25 -24.04 1.22
N PRO A 513 8.99 -24.08 2.54
CA PRO A 513 8.41 -22.95 3.25
C PRO A 513 9.41 -21.79 3.34
N VAL A 514 8.90 -20.55 3.32
CA VAL A 514 9.71 -19.40 3.73
C VAL A 514 9.87 -19.39 5.25
N TYR A 515 10.94 -18.77 5.74
CA TYR A 515 11.24 -18.75 7.18
C TYR A 515 10.08 -18.20 8.03
N LEU A 516 9.38 -17.19 7.49
CA LEU A 516 8.28 -16.48 8.15
C LEU A 516 6.98 -17.28 8.25
N GLU A 517 6.90 -18.51 7.74
CA GLU A 517 5.67 -19.29 7.84
C GLU A 517 5.48 -19.85 9.25
N VAL A 518 4.21 -19.85 9.69
CA VAL A 518 3.79 -20.56 10.90
C VAL A 518 4.19 -22.03 10.79
N SER A 519 4.97 -22.51 11.77
CA SER A 519 5.38 -23.91 11.86
C SER A 519 4.20 -24.81 12.21
N SER A 520 4.19 -26.05 11.68
CA SER A 520 3.21 -27.09 12.04
C SER A 520 3.42 -27.73 13.42
N ALA A 521 4.39 -27.25 14.21
CA ALA A 521 4.64 -27.74 15.56
C ALA A 521 3.60 -27.15 16.54
N PRO A 522 3.12 -27.92 17.54
CA PRO A 522 2.14 -27.43 18.51
C PRO A 522 2.66 -26.18 19.23
N ARG A 523 1.81 -25.16 19.32
CA ARG A 523 2.14 -23.93 20.05
C ARG A 523 2.10 -24.21 21.55
N PRO A 524 2.89 -23.49 22.37
CA PRO A 524 2.89 -23.67 23.83
C PRO A 524 1.50 -23.47 24.49
N ASP A 525 0.61 -22.73 23.83
CA ASP A 525 -0.72 -22.34 24.33
C ASP A 525 -1.85 -23.27 23.82
N GLU A 526 -1.54 -24.18 22.89
CA GLU A 526 -2.48 -25.22 22.47
C GLU A 526 -2.27 -26.43 23.39
N GLY A 527 -3.16 -26.56 24.37
CA GLY A 527 -3.13 -27.68 25.32
C GLY A 527 -2.95 -29.01 24.60
N VAL A 528 -1.99 -29.80 25.10
CA VAL A 528 -1.68 -31.13 24.59
C VAL A 528 -2.97 -31.95 24.55
N ALA A 529 -3.53 -32.16 23.36
CA ALA A 529 -4.40 -33.28 23.12
C ALA A 529 -3.49 -34.49 22.96
N ASP A 530 -3.52 -35.38 23.94
CA ASP A 530 -2.96 -36.72 23.79
C ASP A 530 -3.56 -37.39 22.54
N ASP A 531 -2.76 -38.25 21.91
CA ASP A 531 -3.12 -39.16 20.81
C ASP A 531 -2.89 -38.68 19.37
N VAL A 532 -1.62 -38.51 18.98
CA VAL A 532 -1.17 -38.87 17.62
C VAL A 532 0.20 -39.55 17.70
N GLU A 533 0.25 -40.86 17.44
CA GLU A 533 1.50 -41.61 17.27
C GLU A 533 2.33 -40.99 16.14
N ALA A 534 3.45 -40.37 16.50
CA ALA A 534 4.44 -39.89 15.56
C ALA A 534 5.19 -41.09 14.95
N VAL A 535 5.15 -41.21 13.62
CA VAL A 535 6.01 -42.13 12.87
C VAL A 535 7.46 -41.64 13.03
N GLU A 536 8.21 -42.30 13.91
CA GLU A 536 9.64 -42.08 14.11
C GLU A 536 10.42 -42.57 12.88
N GLY A 537 10.96 -41.62 12.13
CA GLY A 537 11.90 -41.87 11.05
C GLY A 537 12.83 -40.68 10.86
N GLN A 538 14.02 -40.75 11.46
CA GLN A 538 15.22 -39.94 11.19
C GLN A 538 14.95 -38.44 10.88
N ARG A 539 14.45 -37.70 11.87
CA ARG A 539 14.60 -36.22 11.94
C ARG A 539 15.68 -35.91 12.97
N GLY A 540 16.86 -35.55 12.49
CA GLY A 540 18.08 -35.39 13.30
C GLY A 540 18.05 -34.17 14.23
N ASP A 541 19.02 -34.12 15.15
CA ASP A 541 19.19 -33.11 16.21
C ASP A 541 19.04 -31.63 15.76
N ALA A 542 19.27 -31.32 14.48
CA ALA A 542 19.10 -29.99 13.90
C ALA A 542 17.63 -29.52 13.85
N ASP A 543 16.67 -30.42 13.59
CA ASP A 543 15.24 -30.09 13.58
C ASP A 543 14.73 -29.85 15.02
N ALA A 544 15.25 -30.62 15.98
CA ALA A 544 14.97 -30.42 17.40
C ALA A 544 15.51 -29.07 17.89
N ALA A 545 16.73 -28.69 17.50
CA ALA A 545 17.33 -27.40 17.83
C ALA A 545 16.55 -26.22 17.22
N ALA A 546 16.15 -26.31 15.95
CA ALA A 546 15.32 -25.31 15.29
C ALA A 546 13.95 -25.13 15.99
N GLY A 547 13.33 -26.23 16.42
CA GLY A 547 12.08 -26.19 17.18
C GLY A 547 12.21 -25.61 18.60
N VAL A 548 13.39 -25.67 19.22
CA VAL A 548 13.65 -24.99 20.51
C VAL A 548 13.82 -23.49 20.31
N GLU A 549 14.50 -23.06 19.25
CA GLU A 549 14.69 -21.64 18.92
C GLU A 549 13.36 -20.94 18.62
N ASP A 550 12.53 -21.53 17.76
CA ASP A 550 11.21 -20.98 17.41
C ASP A 550 10.33 -20.82 18.67
N ARG A 551 10.41 -21.77 19.61
CA ARG A 551 9.72 -21.68 20.91
C ARG A 551 10.25 -20.54 21.78
N ALA A 552 11.57 -20.29 21.78
CA ALA A 552 12.15 -19.19 22.53
C ALA A 552 11.75 -17.82 21.97
N LEU A 553 11.74 -17.66 20.64
CA LEU A 553 11.23 -16.45 19.98
C LEU A 553 9.75 -16.23 20.29
N TRP A 554 8.92 -17.27 20.21
CA TRP A 554 7.50 -17.18 20.54
C TRP A 554 7.25 -16.79 21.99
N ARG A 555 8.01 -17.36 22.93
CA ARG A 555 7.92 -16.97 24.34
C ARG A 555 8.27 -15.50 24.55
N LEU A 556 9.39 -15.04 23.99
CA LEU A 556 9.81 -13.63 24.05
C LEU A 556 8.75 -12.72 23.43
N PHE A 557 8.23 -13.09 22.27
CA PHE A 557 7.17 -12.35 21.58
C PHE A 557 5.90 -12.27 22.41
N GLY A 558 5.44 -13.37 22.99
CA GLY A 558 4.25 -13.40 23.86
C GLY A 558 4.43 -12.52 25.10
N GLU A 559 5.59 -12.59 25.76
CA GLU A 559 5.93 -11.74 26.89
C GLU A 559 5.93 -10.24 26.49
N LEU A 560 6.49 -9.89 25.34
CA LEU A 560 6.46 -8.52 24.80
C LEU A 560 5.03 -8.08 24.47
N MET A 561 4.21 -8.90 23.81
CA MET A 561 2.84 -8.57 23.43
C MET A 561 1.88 -8.43 24.63
N ALA A 562 2.27 -8.92 25.80
CA ALA A 562 1.54 -8.72 27.06
C ALA A 562 1.86 -7.37 27.72
N LEU A 563 2.93 -6.68 27.30
CA LEU A 563 3.30 -5.37 27.86
C LEU A 563 2.28 -4.27 27.51
N PRO A 564 2.18 -3.21 28.35
CA PRO A 564 1.31 -2.10 28.06
C PRO A 564 1.76 -1.30 26.83
N VAL A 565 0.78 -0.77 26.10
CA VAL A 565 1.00 0.23 25.04
C VAL A 565 0.53 1.60 25.55
N VAL A 566 1.40 2.60 25.45
CA VAL A 566 1.11 4.00 25.77
C VAL A 566 0.97 4.78 24.47
N GLY A 567 -0.26 5.14 24.12
CA GLY A 567 -0.55 6.02 23.00
C GLY A 567 -0.54 7.48 23.44
N VAL A 568 -0.10 8.38 22.57
CA VAL A 568 -0.23 9.84 22.80
C VAL A 568 -0.81 10.49 21.55
N VAL A 569 -1.90 11.25 21.70
CA VAL A 569 -2.57 11.95 20.60
C VAL A 569 -2.71 13.44 20.91
N SER A 570 -2.80 14.27 19.87
CA SER A 570 -2.99 15.72 20.02
C SER A 570 -4.45 16.11 20.32
N ASP A 571 -5.41 15.27 19.93
CA ASP A 571 -6.84 15.54 20.05
C ASP A 571 -7.62 14.25 20.40
N GLU A 572 -8.72 14.40 21.14
CA GLU A 572 -9.56 13.28 21.59
C GLU A 572 -10.11 12.44 20.43
N GLU A 573 -10.40 13.06 19.28
CA GLU A 573 -10.87 12.37 18.08
C GLU A 573 -9.82 11.38 17.49
N GLY A 574 -8.55 11.51 17.88
CA GLY A 574 -7.48 10.59 17.48
C GLY A 574 -7.41 9.30 18.30
N VAL A 575 -8.10 9.23 19.44
CA VAL A 575 -7.99 8.09 20.38
C VAL A 575 -8.50 6.81 19.73
N CYS A 576 -9.73 6.81 19.23
CA CYS A 576 -10.37 5.64 18.62
C CYS A 576 -9.59 5.12 17.40
N PRO A 577 -9.24 6.00 16.43
CA PRO A 577 -8.32 5.71 15.35
C PRO A 577 -7.01 5.04 15.78
N LEU A 578 -6.36 5.60 16.81
CA LEU A 578 -5.10 5.07 17.32
C LEU A 578 -5.29 3.66 17.89
N VAL A 579 -6.29 3.47 18.75
CA VAL A 579 -6.58 2.17 19.38
C VAL A 579 -6.85 1.09 18.34
N ARG A 580 -7.70 1.35 17.33
CA ARG A 580 -7.97 0.36 16.29
C ARG A 580 -6.76 0.08 15.40
N SER A 581 -5.91 1.07 15.15
CA SER A 581 -4.70 0.88 14.35
C SER A 581 -3.70 -0.10 14.99
N LEU A 582 -3.75 -0.29 16.32
CA LEU A 582 -2.91 -1.26 17.02
C LEU A 582 -3.17 -2.70 16.58
N ALA A 583 -4.38 -3.00 16.09
CA ALA A 583 -4.70 -4.32 15.54
C ALA A 583 -3.83 -4.65 14.33
N LEU A 584 -3.58 -3.69 13.42
CA LEU A 584 -2.61 -3.89 12.35
C LEU A 584 -1.17 -3.77 12.86
N ALA A 585 -0.88 -2.76 13.69
CA ALA A 585 0.48 -2.46 14.14
C ALA A 585 1.14 -3.66 14.84
N PHE A 586 0.38 -4.42 15.62
CA PHE A 586 0.86 -5.63 16.29
C PHE A 586 0.31 -6.92 15.66
N ALA A 587 -0.16 -6.87 14.41
CA ALA A 587 -0.71 -8.00 13.66
C ALA A 587 -1.74 -8.84 14.46
N GLY A 588 -2.55 -8.17 15.28
CA GLY A 588 -3.58 -8.80 16.10
C GLY A 588 -3.05 -9.57 17.31
N HIS A 589 -1.77 -9.46 17.68
CA HIS A 589 -1.15 -10.22 18.76
C HIS A 589 -1.07 -9.50 20.11
N HIS A 590 -1.22 -8.17 20.17
CA HIS A 590 -1.14 -7.43 21.44
C HIS A 590 -2.28 -7.84 22.40
N ARG A 591 -1.94 -8.07 23.68
CA ARG A 591 -2.88 -8.50 24.74
C ARG A 591 -2.81 -7.65 26.00
N GLY A 592 -1.84 -6.74 26.09
CA GLY A 592 -1.67 -5.84 27.23
C GLY A 592 -2.75 -4.76 27.32
N VAL A 593 -2.64 -3.93 28.35
CA VAL A 593 -3.49 -2.74 28.49
C VAL A 593 -3.03 -1.62 27.57
N VAL A 594 -3.97 -0.77 27.14
CA VAL A 594 -3.70 0.43 26.35
C VAL A 594 -4.02 1.66 27.19
N ARG A 595 -3.08 2.60 27.25
CA ARG A 595 -3.28 3.89 27.91
C ARG A 595 -3.07 4.99 26.88
N VAL A 596 -4.07 5.83 26.66
CA VAL A 596 -3.98 6.93 25.70
C VAL A 596 -3.97 8.25 26.45
N GLY A 597 -2.88 9.01 26.30
CA GLY A 597 -2.79 10.39 26.75
C GLY A 597 -3.24 11.33 25.64
N VAL A 598 -4.24 12.16 25.93
CA VAL A 598 -4.68 13.26 25.04
C VAL A 598 -3.98 14.53 25.48
N GLU A 599 -3.09 15.05 24.64
CA GLU A 599 -2.36 16.29 24.90
C GLU A 599 -3.34 17.46 24.89
N GLN A 600 -3.49 18.15 26.03
CA GLN A 600 -4.42 19.26 26.14
C GLN A 600 -3.84 20.51 25.46
N HIS A 601 -4.35 20.80 24.27
CA HIS A 601 -4.17 22.09 23.62
C HIS A 601 -5.31 23.02 24.05
N GLY A 602 -5.00 24.13 24.72
CA GLY A 602 -5.99 25.19 24.91
C GLY A 602 -6.43 25.73 23.54
N GLY A 603 -7.73 25.70 23.23
CA GLY A 603 -8.25 26.11 21.92
C GLY A 603 -9.54 25.40 21.52
N ALA A 604 -9.90 25.56 20.24
CA ALA A 604 -11.05 24.88 19.64
C ALA A 604 -10.74 23.40 19.40
N THR A 605 -11.71 22.53 19.65
CA THR A 605 -11.69 21.10 19.27
C THR A 605 -11.56 20.93 17.75
N LEU A 606 -11.12 19.76 17.27
CA LEU A 606 -11.08 19.48 15.83
C LEU A 606 -12.45 19.66 15.17
N ARG A 607 -13.54 19.20 15.80
CA ARG A 607 -14.90 19.45 15.34
C ARG A 607 -15.22 20.94 15.17
N GLU A 608 -14.85 21.78 16.13
CA GLU A 608 -15.03 23.23 16.03
C GLU A 608 -14.14 23.83 14.92
N ALA A 609 -12.91 23.34 14.78
CA ALA A 609 -12.02 23.73 13.69
C ALA A 609 -12.59 23.35 12.32
N ARG A 610 -13.16 22.15 12.15
CA ARG A 610 -13.86 21.73 10.91
C ARG A 610 -14.99 22.69 10.56
N ALA A 611 -15.83 23.03 11.53
CA ALA A 611 -16.95 23.94 11.33
C ALA A 611 -16.47 25.36 10.98
N ALA A 612 -15.50 25.90 11.71
CA ALA A 612 -14.93 27.22 11.46
C ALA A 612 -14.26 27.33 10.08
N LEU A 613 -13.54 26.27 9.67
CA LEU A 613 -12.87 26.19 8.38
C LEU A 613 -13.80 25.81 7.23
N ARG A 614 -15.07 25.48 7.51
CA ARG A 614 -16.02 24.96 6.52
C ARG A 614 -15.43 23.79 5.74
N HIS A 615 -14.89 22.81 6.48
CA HIS A 615 -14.20 21.69 5.87
C HIS A 615 -15.15 20.89 4.97
N ARG A 616 -14.83 20.84 3.67
CA ARG A 616 -15.74 20.33 2.64
C ARG A 616 -15.73 18.82 2.49
N VAL A 617 -14.64 18.18 2.88
CA VAL A 617 -14.45 16.74 2.67
C VAL A 617 -14.92 16.03 3.93
N VAL A 618 -15.91 15.17 3.77
CA VAL A 618 -16.57 14.44 4.86
C VAL A 618 -16.70 13.00 4.42
N SER A 619 -16.37 12.04 5.27
CA SER A 619 -16.74 10.63 5.04
C SER A 619 -18.22 10.42 5.31
N ALA A 620 -18.97 9.94 4.31
CA ALA A 620 -20.36 9.53 4.52
C ALA A 620 -20.49 8.06 4.94
N MET A 621 -19.37 7.31 4.97
CA MET A 621 -19.36 5.89 5.32
C MET A 621 -19.79 5.73 6.78
N PRO A 622 -20.89 5.02 7.07
CA PRO A 622 -21.25 4.72 8.44
C PRO A 622 -20.25 3.72 9.01
N ALA A 623 -19.57 4.11 10.09
CA ALA A 623 -18.68 3.25 10.84
C ALA A 623 -19.03 3.29 12.34
N PRO A 624 -18.98 2.17 13.06
CA PRO A 624 -19.22 2.12 14.50
C PRO A 624 -18.24 3.01 15.28
N ALA A 625 -18.76 3.92 16.10
CA ALA A 625 -17.99 4.70 17.07
C ALA A 625 -17.33 3.78 18.11
N CYS A 626 -16.19 4.19 18.65
CA CYS A 626 -15.51 3.36 19.66
C CYS A 626 -16.23 3.42 21.01
N VAL A 627 -16.36 2.26 21.64
CA VAL A 627 -16.66 2.15 23.08
C VAL A 627 -15.59 1.26 23.68
N TYR A 628 -14.85 1.77 24.66
CA TYR A 628 -13.67 1.11 25.20
C TYR A 628 -14.02 0.07 26.28
N SER A 629 -13.26 -1.03 26.31
CA SER A 629 -13.27 -2.01 27.41
C SER A 629 -12.44 -1.53 28.60
N GLU A 630 -12.45 -2.26 29.72
CA GLU A 630 -11.59 -1.92 30.88
C GLU A 630 -10.08 -1.98 30.59
N ARG A 631 -9.68 -2.57 29.46
CA ARG A 631 -8.26 -2.64 29.04
C ARG A 631 -7.75 -1.35 28.44
N VAL A 632 -8.63 -0.43 28.06
CA VAL A 632 -8.26 0.85 27.46
C VAL A 632 -8.64 1.98 28.41
N SER A 633 -7.68 2.83 28.73
CA SER A 633 -7.91 4.02 29.55
C SER A 633 -7.46 5.27 28.80
N VAL A 634 -8.24 6.33 28.90
CA VAL A 634 -7.97 7.62 28.27
C VAL A 634 -7.81 8.65 29.36
N GLY A 635 -6.73 9.43 29.29
CA GLY A 635 -6.41 10.48 30.26
C GLY A 635 -5.80 11.70 29.60
N ALA A 636 -5.60 12.75 30.38
CA ALA A 636 -4.92 13.96 29.91
C ALA A 636 -3.39 13.77 29.93
N ALA A 637 -2.71 14.31 28.92
CA ALA A 637 -1.26 14.51 28.90
C ALA A 637 -0.95 16.02 28.92
N ALA A 638 0.12 16.40 29.62
CA ALA A 638 0.52 17.79 29.68
C ALA A 638 1.11 18.23 28.34
N ARG A 639 0.88 19.50 27.97
CA ARG A 639 1.39 20.05 26.72
C ARG A 639 2.92 20.05 26.70
N GLY A 640 3.50 19.55 25.61
CA GLY A 640 4.95 19.53 25.41
C GLY A 640 5.69 18.53 26.29
N GLU A 641 4.95 17.64 26.94
CA GLU A 641 5.52 16.60 27.76
C GLU A 641 6.26 15.55 26.90
N ASP A 642 7.41 15.07 27.39
CA ASP A 642 8.16 14.04 26.68
C ASP A 642 7.44 12.69 26.73
N ALA A 643 7.49 11.95 25.63
CA ALA A 643 6.83 10.65 25.53
C ALA A 643 7.35 9.64 26.57
N ALA A 644 8.61 9.76 27.01
CA ALA A 644 9.17 8.93 28.08
C ALA A 644 8.63 9.32 29.46
N ASP A 645 8.36 10.60 29.72
CA ASP A 645 7.71 11.06 30.96
C ASP A 645 6.29 10.49 31.06
N ILE A 646 5.54 10.59 29.96
CA ILE A 646 4.17 10.05 29.86
C ILE A 646 4.20 8.54 30.10
N ALA A 647 5.12 7.83 29.43
CA ALA A 647 5.28 6.39 29.59
C ALA A 647 5.68 6.00 31.02
N ARG A 648 6.58 6.75 31.67
CA ARG A 648 6.99 6.54 33.07
C ARG A 648 5.79 6.58 34.02
N ARG A 649 4.93 7.57 33.88
CA ARG A 649 3.71 7.66 34.70
C ARG A 649 2.71 6.55 34.36
N ALA A 650 2.53 6.27 33.08
CA ALA A 650 1.52 5.33 32.60
C ALA A 650 1.87 3.87 32.93
N ILE A 651 3.14 3.50 32.95
CA ILE A 651 3.62 2.13 33.19
C ILE A 651 3.83 1.87 34.69
N GLY A 652 4.11 2.92 35.48
CA GLY A 652 4.38 2.81 36.91
C GLY A 652 5.71 2.11 37.23
N GLY A 653 6.14 2.17 38.49
CA GLY A 653 7.42 1.60 38.94
C GLY A 653 7.48 0.06 38.96
N ALA A 654 6.33 -0.63 39.01
CA ALA A 654 6.25 -2.03 39.46
C ALA A 654 5.68 -3.05 38.45
N GLY A 655 5.75 -2.79 37.14
CA GLY A 655 5.47 -3.82 36.13
C GLY A 655 6.68 -4.73 35.88
N ALA A 656 6.49 -6.04 35.77
CA ALA A 656 7.54 -6.93 35.26
C ALA A 656 7.88 -6.53 33.81
N GLY A 657 9.15 -6.18 33.57
CA GLY A 657 9.65 -5.89 32.22
C GLY A 657 10.27 -7.13 31.58
N VAL A 658 10.33 -7.15 30.26
CA VAL A 658 10.87 -8.27 29.47
C VAL A 658 12.32 -7.96 29.11
N VAL A 659 13.25 -8.84 29.48
CA VAL A 659 14.67 -8.66 29.17
C VAL A 659 14.96 -9.22 27.79
N LEU A 660 15.53 -8.40 26.90
CA LEU A 660 15.92 -8.84 25.57
C LEU A 660 17.16 -9.75 25.67
N PRO A 661 17.14 -10.95 25.04
CA PRO A 661 18.26 -11.87 25.09
C PRO A 661 19.48 -11.35 24.32
N SER A 662 20.63 -11.99 24.53
CA SER A 662 21.88 -11.68 23.82
C SER A 662 21.78 -11.82 22.30
N THR A 663 20.81 -12.59 21.80
CA THR A 663 20.54 -12.76 20.38
C THR A 663 19.90 -11.54 19.72
N CYS A 664 19.46 -10.53 20.48
CA CYS A 664 18.84 -9.29 19.96
C CYS A 664 19.83 -8.16 19.67
N GLY A 665 21.11 -8.48 19.45
CA GLY A 665 22.14 -7.52 19.03
C GLY A 665 22.25 -6.30 19.95
N GLY A 666 22.16 -5.09 19.39
CA GLY A 666 22.31 -3.83 20.13
C GLY A 666 21.24 -3.57 21.21
N GLY A 667 20.16 -4.34 21.24
CA GLY A 667 19.15 -4.29 22.30
C GLY A 667 19.38 -5.28 23.45
N ALA A 668 20.40 -6.14 23.37
CA ALA A 668 20.65 -7.20 24.35
C ALA A 668 20.79 -6.64 25.79
N GLY A 669 20.11 -7.29 26.73
CA GLY A 669 20.13 -6.92 28.15
C GLY A 669 19.21 -5.75 28.53
N LEU A 670 18.62 -5.04 27.56
CA LEU A 670 17.60 -4.03 27.84
C LEU A 670 16.35 -4.70 28.40
N ARG A 671 15.77 -4.10 29.45
CA ARG A 671 14.50 -4.51 30.05
C ARG A 671 13.38 -3.63 29.51
N VAL A 672 12.60 -4.17 28.58
CA VAL A 672 11.47 -3.48 27.95
C VAL A 672 10.28 -3.45 28.91
N ARG A 673 9.79 -2.25 29.20
CA ARG A 673 8.68 -1.97 30.13
C ARG A 673 7.34 -1.77 29.42
N GLY A 674 7.37 -1.50 28.12
CA GLY A 674 6.19 -1.24 27.30
C GLY A 674 6.53 -0.60 25.97
N PHE A 675 5.50 -0.37 25.17
CA PHE A 675 5.59 0.33 23.89
C PHE A 675 4.99 1.73 24.01
N VAL A 676 5.52 2.68 23.25
CA VAL A 676 4.96 4.03 23.14
C VAL A 676 4.71 4.33 21.67
N VAL A 677 3.47 4.71 21.35
CA VAL A 677 3.09 5.22 20.04
C VAL A 677 2.80 6.70 20.19
N ASP A 678 3.79 7.54 19.88
CA ASP A 678 3.65 9.00 19.92
C ASP A 678 3.06 9.47 18.59
N ALA A 679 1.74 9.58 18.58
CA ALA A 679 0.92 9.92 17.44
C ALA A 679 0.60 11.42 17.34
N ARG A 680 1.23 12.23 18.21
CA ARG A 680 1.08 13.68 18.20
C ARG A 680 1.58 14.28 16.89
N THR A 681 0.99 15.41 16.53
CA THR A 681 1.29 16.12 15.30
C THR A 681 2.00 17.43 15.65
N PRO A 682 3.27 17.64 15.25
CA PRO A 682 4.02 18.82 15.68
C PRO A 682 3.41 20.13 15.15
N GLY A 683 3.07 21.05 16.06
CA GLY A 683 2.91 22.48 15.74
C GLY A 683 1.47 23.03 15.59
N ALA A 684 1.25 24.18 16.23
CA ALA A 684 0.19 25.19 16.10
C ALA A 684 -1.30 24.75 16.16
N PRO A 685 -2.19 25.64 16.63
CA PRO A 685 -3.64 25.38 16.59
C PRO A 685 -4.11 25.09 15.16
N VAL A 686 -5.07 24.18 14.99
CA VAL A 686 -5.65 23.83 13.69
C VAL A 686 -6.36 25.04 13.09
N ARG A 687 -5.68 25.74 12.18
CA ARG A 687 -6.13 27.01 11.57
C ARG A 687 -6.28 26.96 10.05
N SER A 688 -6.07 25.79 9.43
CA SER A 688 -6.22 25.60 7.99
C SER A 688 -6.72 24.19 7.69
N ALA A 689 -7.31 24.00 6.49
CA ALA A 689 -7.76 22.68 6.05
C ALA A 689 -6.60 21.67 5.91
N ALA A 690 -5.41 22.14 5.55
CA ALA A 690 -4.21 21.29 5.51
C ALA A 690 -3.82 20.84 6.92
N ALA A 691 -3.72 21.78 7.87
CA ALA A 691 -3.42 21.45 9.26
C ALA A 691 -4.46 20.48 9.85
N LEU A 692 -5.75 20.66 9.53
CA LEU A 692 -6.81 19.74 9.95
C LEU A 692 -6.60 18.32 9.42
N ARG A 693 -6.26 18.17 8.13
CA ARG A 693 -5.98 16.86 7.51
C ARG A 693 -4.68 16.24 8.02
N ASP A 694 -3.83 16.99 8.72
CA ASP A 694 -2.57 16.52 9.29
C ASP A 694 -2.60 16.35 10.82
N ALA A 695 -3.64 16.87 11.49
CA ALA A 695 -3.78 16.95 12.96
C ALA A 695 -3.99 15.60 13.65
N LEU A 696 -4.38 14.58 12.91
CA LEU A 696 -4.56 13.23 13.42
C LEU A 696 -3.72 12.29 12.58
N ALA A 697 -2.83 11.52 13.21
CA ALA A 697 -2.05 10.51 12.54
C ALA A 697 -2.01 9.24 13.36
N VAL A 698 -2.00 8.08 12.72
CA VAL A 698 -1.81 6.79 13.40
C VAL A 698 -0.90 5.87 12.59
N PRO A 699 -0.22 4.89 13.22
CA PRO A 699 0.50 3.86 12.49
C PRO A 699 -0.41 3.10 11.54
N ALA A 700 0.12 2.75 10.37
CA ALA A 700 -0.63 2.12 9.31
C ALA A 700 0.17 1.01 8.64
N GLN A 701 0.98 0.31 9.42
CA GLN A 701 1.67 -0.89 9.00
C GLN A 701 1.88 -1.84 10.18
N THR A 702 2.23 -3.10 9.88
CA THR A 702 2.79 -4.00 10.88
C THR A 702 4.15 -3.49 11.36
N LEU A 703 4.31 -3.38 12.67
CA LEU A 703 5.55 -2.99 13.32
C LEU A 703 6.37 -4.22 13.70
N SER A 704 7.68 -4.06 13.73
CA SER A 704 8.66 -5.03 14.19
C SER A 704 9.60 -4.37 15.19
N LEU A 705 10.42 -5.14 15.89
CA LEU A 705 11.29 -4.62 16.94
C LEU A 705 12.25 -3.51 16.43
N GLU A 706 12.75 -3.61 15.20
CA GLU A 706 13.63 -2.61 14.57
C GLU A 706 12.95 -1.25 14.33
N ASP A 707 11.62 -1.20 14.28
CA ASP A 707 10.89 0.06 14.07
C ASP A 707 10.91 0.96 15.30
N PHE A 708 11.22 0.42 16.49
CA PHE A 708 11.19 1.16 17.74
C PHE A 708 12.58 1.68 18.14
N ARG A 709 12.65 2.88 18.72
CA ARG A 709 13.84 3.32 19.46
C ARG A 709 13.67 2.96 20.93
N ALA A 710 14.76 2.52 21.57
CA ALA A 710 14.75 2.29 23.00
C ALA A 710 14.95 3.61 23.75
N VAL A 711 14.14 3.89 24.77
CA VAL A 711 14.20 5.12 25.56
C VAL A 711 14.16 4.77 27.04
N ALA A 712 15.13 5.25 27.81
CA ALA A 712 15.21 4.98 29.23
C ALA A 712 14.01 5.56 30.01
N VAL A 713 13.43 4.75 30.89
CA VAL A 713 12.27 5.11 31.73
C VAL A 713 12.39 4.64 33.17
N GLY A 714 13.38 3.83 33.53
CA GLY A 714 13.59 3.41 34.92
C GLY A 714 14.68 4.18 35.65
N PRO A 715 14.86 3.93 36.96
CA PRO A 715 16.04 4.39 37.69
C PRO A 715 17.33 3.71 37.19
N SER A 716 17.22 2.53 36.58
CA SER A 716 18.31 1.87 35.85
C SER A 716 18.32 2.33 34.39
N ALA A 717 19.50 2.62 33.85
CA ALA A 717 19.67 2.93 32.44
C ALA A 717 19.26 1.78 31.50
N GLY A 718 19.16 0.54 32.01
CA GLY A 718 18.71 -0.63 31.26
C GLY A 718 17.19 -0.80 31.17
N ASP A 719 16.41 -0.04 31.94
CA ASP A 719 14.94 -0.07 31.87
C ASP A 719 14.43 0.89 30.80
N VAL A 720 13.85 0.34 29.73
CA VAL A 720 13.47 1.11 28.53
C VAL A 720 12.02 0.91 28.12
N VAL A 721 11.48 1.87 27.39
CA VAL A 721 10.30 1.68 26.53
C VAL A 721 10.72 1.72 25.08
N LEU A 722 9.93 1.04 24.24
CA LEU A 722 10.10 1.01 22.80
C LEU A 722 9.19 2.05 22.17
N VAL A 723 9.77 3.16 21.69
CA VAL A 723 9.02 4.31 21.17
C VAL A 723 9.02 4.30 19.64
N VAL A 724 7.85 4.53 19.07
CA VAL A 724 7.69 4.93 17.67
C VAL A 724 6.92 6.25 17.64
N SER A 725 7.50 7.26 17.00
CA SER A 725 6.87 8.56 16.77
C SER A 725 6.78 8.85 15.27
N ARG A 726 6.04 9.88 14.88
CA ARG A 726 6.04 10.34 13.47
C ARG A 726 7.43 10.74 12.98
N ALA A 727 8.25 11.36 13.82
CA ALA A 727 9.61 11.74 13.46
C ALA A 727 10.52 10.51 13.29
N ASP A 728 10.40 9.54 14.20
CA ASP A 728 11.12 8.26 14.09
C ASP A 728 10.67 7.48 12.84
N ALA A 729 9.40 7.60 12.47
CA ALA A 729 8.80 6.92 11.34
C ALA A 729 9.35 7.37 9.99
N ASP A 730 9.66 8.66 9.83
CA ASP A 730 10.31 9.16 8.62
C ASP A 730 11.70 8.52 8.44
N ALA A 731 12.49 8.43 9.52
CA ALA A 731 13.81 7.81 9.50
C ALA A 731 13.76 6.30 9.26
N LYS A 732 12.71 5.62 9.74
CA LYS A 732 12.57 4.15 9.69
C LYS A 732 11.59 3.63 8.63
N ALA A 733 11.12 4.50 7.74
CA ALA A 733 10.12 4.17 6.71
C ALA A 733 8.81 3.57 7.25
N VAL A 734 8.40 3.92 8.46
CA VAL A 734 7.13 3.46 9.05
C VAL A 734 5.98 4.27 8.45
N HIS A 735 4.95 3.59 7.97
CA HIS A 735 3.79 4.22 7.34
C HIS A 735 2.76 4.69 8.37
N TRP A 736 2.21 5.87 8.12
CA TRP A 736 1.20 6.51 8.96
C TRP A 736 0.05 7.00 8.08
N VAL A 737 -1.17 6.92 8.59
CA VAL A 737 -2.33 7.55 7.96
C VAL A 737 -2.58 8.89 8.64
N ASN A 738 -2.57 9.97 7.87
CA ASN A 738 -2.96 11.31 8.33
C ASN A 738 -4.48 11.53 8.20
N GLY A 739 -5.03 12.53 8.89
CA GLY A 739 -6.46 12.83 8.90
C GLY A 739 -7.26 11.71 9.53
N ALA A 740 -6.63 11.00 10.48
CA ALA A 740 -7.14 9.80 11.10
C ALA A 740 -8.19 10.11 12.18
N SER A 741 -9.35 10.64 11.81
CA SER A 741 -10.47 10.93 12.73
C SER A 741 -11.37 9.71 12.97
N GLU A 742 -12.24 9.78 13.97
CA GLU A 742 -13.28 8.77 14.18
C GLU A 742 -14.24 8.65 12.97
N SER A 743 -14.42 9.67 12.13
CA SER A 743 -15.28 9.57 10.94
C SER A 743 -14.52 9.13 9.68
N ASP A 744 -13.23 9.43 9.59
CA ASP A 744 -12.44 9.24 8.38
C ASP A 744 -11.47 8.05 8.46
N LEU A 745 -10.82 7.81 9.60
CA LEU A 745 -10.00 6.60 9.78
C LEU A 745 -10.86 5.36 10.00
N LEU A 746 -12.10 5.50 10.47
CA LEU A 746 -12.95 4.33 10.56
C LEU A 746 -13.37 3.80 9.17
N VAL A 747 -12.96 4.45 8.07
CA VAL A 747 -12.95 3.84 6.74
C VAL A 747 -11.83 2.78 6.61
N THR A 748 -10.72 3.00 7.31
CA THR A 748 -9.49 2.20 7.35
C THR A 748 -9.66 0.98 8.26
N TYR A 749 -10.11 1.18 9.50
CA TYR A 749 -10.38 0.12 10.49
C TYR A 749 -11.84 0.18 10.99
N PRO A 750 -12.82 -0.18 10.16
CA PRO A 750 -14.23 0.08 10.44
C PRO A 750 -14.80 -0.73 11.59
N LEU A 751 -14.32 -1.94 11.82
CA LEU A 751 -14.94 -2.84 12.78
C LEU A 751 -14.32 -2.70 14.17
N PRO A 752 -15.15 -2.81 15.22
CA PRO A 752 -14.67 -2.87 16.60
C PRO A 752 -13.67 -4.01 16.83
N VAL A 753 -12.63 -3.73 17.62
CA VAL A 753 -11.59 -4.71 17.98
C VAL A 753 -11.87 -5.27 19.37
N GLU A 754 -12.23 -6.56 19.47
CA GLU A 754 -12.60 -7.22 20.74
C GLU A 754 -11.56 -7.04 21.86
N ALA A 755 -10.26 -6.99 21.50
CA ALA A 755 -9.20 -6.81 22.48
C ALA A 755 -9.24 -5.45 23.21
N TYR A 756 -9.88 -4.44 22.62
CA TYR A 756 -9.83 -3.06 23.08
C TYR A 756 -11.21 -2.46 23.34
N GLU A 757 -12.24 -2.90 22.63
CA GLU A 757 -13.57 -2.31 22.65
C GLU A 757 -14.58 -3.17 23.45
N ASN A 758 -15.55 -2.50 24.08
CA ASN A 758 -16.59 -3.13 24.87
C ASN A 758 -17.63 -3.79 23.95
N MET A 759 -17.50 -5.09 23.76
CA MET A 759 -18.40 -5.87 22.91
C MET A 759 -19.86 -5.90 23.40
N SER A 760 -20.12 -5.59 24.68
CA SER A 760 -21.48 -5.53 25.24
C SER A 760 -22.14 -4.15 25.10
N ALA A 761 -21.41 -3.14 24.60
CA ALA A 761 -21.96 -1.81 24.43
C ALA A 761 -22.94 -1.74 23.26
N GLU A 762 -23.95 -0.88 23.40
CA GLU A 762 -24.88 -0.50 22.32
C GLU A 762 -24.11 0.04 21.12
N VAL A 763 -24.51 -0.36 19.91
CA VAL A 763 -23.89 0.12 18.67
C VAL A 763 -24.20 1.60 18.47
N ARG A 764 -23.14 2.42 18.46
CA ARG A 764 -23.22 3.83 18.08
C ARG A 764 -22.46 4.07 16.79
N TRP A 765 -22.95 4.95 15.95
CA TRP A 765 -22.30 5.31 14.68
C TRP A 765 -21.50 6.59 14.84
N SER A 766 -20.32 6.59 14.24
CA SER A 766 -19.42 7.74 14.18
C SER A 766 -20.13 8.94 13.55
N ARG A 767 -19.83 10.12 14.09
CA ARG A 767 -20.44 11.39 13.69
C ARG A 767 -19.46 12.13 12.77
N PRO A 768 -19.84 12.39 11.50
CA PRO A 768 -18.99 13.07 10.54
C PRO A 768 -18.64 14.51 10.89
#